data_AF-A0AAD5HST7-F1
#
_entry.id   AF-A0AAD5HST7-F1
#
_cell.length_a   1.000
_cell.length_b   1.000
_cell.length_c   1.000
_cell.angle_alpha   90.00
_cell.angle_beta   90.00
_cell.angle_gamma   90.00
#
_symmetry.space_group_name_H-M   'P 1'
#
loop_
_entity.id
_entity.type
_entity.pdbx_description
1 polymer ?
#
loop_
_entity_poly.entity_id
_entity_poly.type
_entity_poly.pdbx_seq_one_letter_code
_entity_poly.pdbx_strand_id
1 'polypeptide(L)'
;MASQATPVSGSSEVKGLACVALQDWDPRAPGVQVPSGLNPTVAVRSGDYVWVYRVNNLGFGYTHVVCRGTHKRGWVPLSVLKRGVQRVDPLPIEFPSTARPINIMQSQSTSSNVLQETLRRFWSAIQNQQSAIEGSIPGLTAKAKSLLFHRSAAAYGDVVYRCILPQARDIMATGSFHPNDLRALPSVSSSYPKEPGVYIILYGDFGERRAGPRVYTVAIYVGQTVAFQKRKTSHRMRAENEDTSQHYRLAARAGETKMIPILLQGQNAVPSGFLDIAEFSFVCLFRSWFSGLFTPVDSNALGAYVTEFQACSTFSQLIDQVAANTRWAPTGIYGLNWNTPILRNVGGNRQWTCWYHEADDMFIYRTRWLARRNGKIAFFRLRGEDHIHIPDHIQEVANFQHEQPIHVVIEVRKREGEYLVHPIRYCRLPPYIGRNPELEKLRSLAIKVEWLDGGVWKHSYLNRTGIWAPSESDALLHYYRRCLFLFCDVEQITYTNAPGWLPPRSPTQVNFLRYDHLNQKHVVEVVAPRTIPWPHDRTMQQNTQRLHQMFPGPDTVIGRRPPRGFFIKARAKCDMCFSEFKDVVCKFDENDNSCEHCRPLNRPCTWSRANVEEFGQEQALEELGIAFNARAAGNVHVMPVPPFDPSIEEEEHAELEG
;
A
#
# COMPACT_ATOMS: atom_id res chain seq x y z
N MET A 1 -28.89 24.37 -48.27
CA MET A 1 -29.12 22.94 -48.02
C MET A 1 -28.42 22.59 -46.72
N ALA A 2 -29.21 22.46 -45.65
CA ALA A 2 -28.79 21.95 -44.36
C ALA A 2 -28.93 20.42 -44.34
N SER A 3 -28.08 19.73 -43.58
CA SER A 3 -28.16 18.32 -43.12
C SER A 3 -26.76 17.71 -43.13
N GLN A 4 -26.18 17.11 -42.08
CA GLN A 4 -26.70 16.67 -40.79
C GLN A 4 -25.49 16.50 -39.86
N ALA A 5 -25.52 17.16 -38.71
CA ALA A 5 -24.70 16.77 -37.56
C ALA A 5 -25.38 15.56 -36.89
N THR A 6 -24.66 14.45 -36.79
CA THR A 6 -25.07 13.30 -35.98
C THR A 6 -24.77 13.61 -34.51
N PRO A 7 -25.70 13.35 -33.58
CA PRO A 7 -25.56 13.77 -32.19
C PRO A 7 -24.65 12.81 -31.42
N VAL A 8 -23.64 13.36 -30.75
CA VAL A 8 -22.90 12.65 -29.69
C VAL A 8 -23.82 12.58 -28.48
N SER A 9 -24.50 11.44 -28.32
CA SER A 9 -25.12 11.07 -27.06
C SER A 9 -24.04 10.65 -26.07
N GLY A 10 -23.79 11.48 -25.06
CA GLY A 10 -22.95 11.16 -23.92
C GLY A 10 -23.39 12.01 -22.74
N SER A 11 -24.11 11.40 -21.82
CA SER A 11 -24.82 11.99 -20.67
C SER A 11 -24.10 13.14 -19.96
N SER A 12 -24.87 14.22 -19.75
CA SER A 12 -24.58 15.30 -18.79
C SER A 12 -24.20 14.74 -17.42
N GLU A 13 -23.02 15.11 -16.93
CA GLU A 13 -22.53 14.81 -15.58
C GLU A 13 -23.58 15.11 -14.51
N VAL A 14 -23.94 14.10 -13.74
CA VAL A 14 -24.79 14.28 -12.56
C VAL A 14 -23.93 14.83 -11.42
N LYS A 15 -23.96 16.15 -11.23
CA LYS A 15 -23.35 16.85 -10.08
C LYS A 15 -24.18 16.60 -8.80
N GLY A 16 -24.04 15.44 -8.19
CA GLY A 16 -24.72 15.07 -6.94
C GLY A 16 -24.01 15.59 -5.68
N LEU A 17 -24.74 15.74 -4.57
CA LEU A 17 -24.20 15.99 -3.22
C LEU A 17 -24.11 14.66 -2.45
N ALA A 18 -22.96 14.34 -1.86
CA ALA A 18 -22.86 13.23 -0.91
C ALA A 18 -23.53 13.62 0.40
N CYS A 19 -24.34 12.74 0.96
CA CYS A 19 -25.11 12.98 2.18
C CYS A 19 -25.13 11.72 3.05
N VAL A 20 -25.29 11.91 4.35
CA VAL A 20 -25.55 10.80 5.29
C VAL A 20 -26.94 10.98 5.87
N ALA A 21 -27.73 9.91 5.95
CA ALA A 21 -29.01 9.95 6.66
C ALA A 21 -28.76 10.07 8.17
N LEU A 22 -29.35 11.08 8.81
CA LEU A 22 -29.21 11.38 10.23
C LEU A 22 -30.16 10.57 11.13
N GLN A 23 -31.24 10.06 10.53
CA GLN A 23 -32.29 9.31 11.20
C GLN A 23 -32.99 8.41 10.20
N ASP A 24 -33.70 7.41 10.70
CA ASP A 24 -34.52 6.53 9.86
C ASP A 24 -35.66 7.32 9.20
N TRP A 25 -35.91 7.03 7.93
CA TRP A 25 -37.06 7.53 7.19
C TRP A 25 -37.63 6.44 6.30
N ASP A 26 -38.91 6.13 6.49
CA ASP A 26 -39.67 5.23 5.61
C ASP A 26 -40.91 5.96 5.09
N PRO A 27 -41.04 6.16 3.77
CA PRO A 27 -42.23 6.78 3.17
C PRO A 27 -43.52 5.97 3.40
N ARG A 28 -43.43 4.72 3.86
CA ARG A 28 -44.56 3.84 4.18
C ARG A 28 -44.87 3.77 5.68
N ALA A 29 -44.11 4.46 6.53
CA ALA A 29 -44.37 4.45 7.97
C ALA A 29 -45.70 5.15 8.31
N PRO A 30 -46.45 4.65 9.31
CA PRO A 30 -47.68 5.29 9.76
C PRO A 30 -47.43 6.76 10.17
N GLY A 31 -48.24 7.68 9.65
CA GLY A 31 -48.15 9.11 9.96
C GLY A 31 -47.19 9.92 9.09
N VAL A 32 -46.46 9.29 8.17
CA VAL A 32 -45.62 10.00 7.18
C VAL A 32 -46.46 10.40 5.97
N GLN A 33 -46.60 11.71 5.72
CA GLN A 33 -47.23 12.23 4.50
C GLN A 33 -46.16 12.64 3.48
N VAL A 34 -46.15 11.97 2.32
CA VAL A 34 -45.30 12.34 1.19
C VAL A 34 -46.07 13.28 0.25
N PRO A 35 -45.54 14.47 -0.09
CA PRO A 35 -46.17 15.37 -1.06
C PRO A 35 -46.49 14.70 -2.40
N SER A 36 -47.64 15.06 -2.97
CA SER A 36 -48.08 14.59 -4.29
C SER A 36 -47.07 14.95 -5.38
N GLY A 37 -46.69 13.98 -6.22
CA GLY A 37 -45.73 14.16 -7.32
C GLY A 37 -44.29 13.70 -7.01
N LEU A 38 -44.00 13.30 -5.77
CA LEU A 38 -42.71 12.72 -5.39
C LEU A 38 -42.74 11.20 -5.54
N ASN A 39 -42.54 10.70 -6.76
CA ASN A 39 -42.38 9.28 -7.03
C ASN A 39 -41.21 9.01 -7.98
N PRO A 40 -40.39 7.96 -7.73
CA PRO A 40 -40.43 7.08 -6.56
C PRO A 40 -39.88 7.76 -5.28
N THR A 41 -40.30 7.31 -4.10
CA THR A 41 -39.65 7.58 -2.80
C THR A 41 -38.81 6.39 -2.36
N VAL A 42 -37.76 6.61 -1.55
CA VAL A 42 -36.87 5.54 -1.08
C VAL A 42 -36.60 5.63 0.43
N ALA A 43 -36.85 4.55 1.16
CA ALA A 43 -36.52 4.51 2.58
C ALA A 43 -35.00 4.62 2.80
N VAL A 44 -34.59 5.32 3.85
CA VAL A 44 -33.20 5.43 4.32
C VAL A 44 -33.15 5.12 5.81
N ARG A 45 -32.03 4.57 6.26
CA ARG A 45 -31.73 4.35 7.68
C ARG A 45 -30.68 5.33 8.15
N SER A 46 -30.71 5.66 9.44
CA SER A 46 -29.65 6.43 10.08
C SER A 46 -28.28 5.81 9.78
N GLY A 47 -27.38 6.61 9.23
CA GLY A 47 -26.05 6.19 8.78
C GLY A 47 -25.95 5.79 7.31
N ASP A 48 -27.06 5.66 6.57
CA ASP A 48 -27.01 5.34 5.14
C ASP A 48 -26.30 6.45 4.35
N TYR A 49 -25.47 6.03 3.39
CA TYR A 49 -24.80 6.92 2.43
C TYR A 49 -25.70 7.17 1.22
N VAL A 50 -25.91 8.45 0.91
CA VAL A 50 -26.97 8.89 0.00
C VAL A 50 -26.42 9.94 -0.95
N TRP A 51 -26.57 9.73 -2.26
CA TRP A 51 -26.24 10.73 -3.27
C TRP A 51 -27.47 11.53 -3.67
N VAL A 52 -27.54 12.81 -3.30
CA VAL A 52 -28.63 13.71 -3.70
C VAL A 52 -28.29 14.34 -5.05
N TYR A 53 -29.06 14.02 -6.09
CA TYR A 53 -28.82 14.52 -7.45
C TYR A 53 -29.66 15.74 -7.82
N ARG A 54 -30.81 15.89 -7.16
CA ARG A 54 -31.73 17.01 -7.36
C ARG A 54 -32.32 17.38 -6.02
N VAL A 55 -32.56 18.66 -5.82
CA VAL A 55 -33.35 19.16 -4.69
C VAL A 55 -34.57 19.85 -5.26
N ASN A 56 -35.70 19.76 -4.57
CA ASN A 56 -36.90 20.48 -4.94
C ASN A 56 -37.24 21.55 -3.88
N ASN A 57 -38.17 22.43 -4.24
CA ASN A 57 -38.61 23.52 -3.37
C ASN A 57 -39.45 23.04 -2.17
N LEU A 58 -39.82 21.76 -2.13
CA LEU A 58 -40.57 21.14 -1.03
C LEU A 58 -39.65 20.57 0.06
N GLY A 59 -38.33 20.77 -0.06
CA GLY A 59 -37.36 20.29 0.92
C GLY A 59 -37.04 18.80 0.78
N PHE A 60 -37.21 18.21 -0.41
CA PHE A 60 -36.80 16.82 -0.70
C PHE A 60 -35.63 16.79 -1.68
N GLY A 61 -34.75 15.81 -1.49
CA GLY A 61 -33.69 15.44 -2.39
C GLY A 61 -34.04 14.18 -3.16
N TYR A 62 -33.82 14.15 -4.48
CA TYR A 62 -33.88 12.92 -5.27
C TYR A 62 -32.54 12.21 -5.16
N THR A 63 -32.56 11.02 -4.58
CA THR A 63 -31.37 10.36 -4.09
C THR A 63 -31.07 9.06 -4.79
N HIS A 64 -29.82 8.61 -4.64
CA HIS A 64 -29.41 7.25 -4.86
C HIS A 64 -28.83 6.68 -3.57
N VAL A 65 -29.43 5.59 -3.12
CA VAL A 65 -29.09 4.86 -1.90
C VAL A 65 -28.54 3.51 -2.31
N VAL A 66 -27.38 3.15 -1.76
CA VAL A 66 -26.79 1.82 -1.89
C VAL A 66 -27.19 1.02 -0.65
N CYS A 67 -28.16 0.12 -0.78
CA CYS A 67 -28.57 -0.77 0.30
C CYS A 67 -28.19 -2.20 -0.04
N ARG A 68 -27.21 -2.76 0.67
CA ARG A 68 -26.85 -4.20 0.60
C ARG A 68 -26.64 -4.70 -0.84
N GLY A 69 -25.88 -3.94 -1.64
CA GLY A 69 -25.61 -4.28 -3.05
C GLY A 69 -26.74 -3.99 -4.04
N THR A 70 -27.87 -3.41 -3.60
CA THR A 70 -28.94 -2.94 -4.49
C THR A 70 -28.96 -1.42 -4.56
N HIS A 71 -29.08 -0.91 -5.79
CA HIS A 71 -29.13 0.52 -6.10
C HIS A 71 -30.59 0.98 -6.18
N LYS A 72 -31.02 1.81 -5.23
CA LYS A 72 -32.38 2.39 -5.21
C LYS A 72 -32.32 3.89 -5.41
N ARG A 73 -33.26 4.43 -6.19
CA ARG A 73 -33.40 5.87 -6.38
C ARG A 73 -34.78 6.32 -5.95
N GLY A 74 -34.86 7.49 -5.33
CA GLY A 74 -36.12 8.07 -4.93
C GLY A 74 -35.98 9.35 -4.13
N TRP A 75 -37.09 10.02 -3.88
CA TRP A 75 -37.12 11.23 -3.06
C TRP A 75 -37.00 10.88 -1.57
N VAL A 76 -36.19 11.67 -0.85
CA VAL A 76 -35.97 11.62 0.60
C VAL A 76 -36.02 13.06 1.14
N PRO A 77 -36.62 13.33 2.32
CA PRO A 77 -36.60 14.66 2.91
C PRO A 77 -35.15 15.13 3.18
N LEU A 78 -34.83 16.37 2.84
CA LEU A 78 -33.51 16.93 3.14
C LEU A 78 -33.29 17.09 4.65
N SER A 79 -34.34 17.22 5.44
CA SER A 79 -34.26 17.31 6.90
C SER A 79 -33.69 16.05 7.55
N VAL A 80 -33.81 14.89 6.90
CA VAL A 80 -33.23 13.64 7.39
C VAL A 80 -31.81 13.40 6.87
N LEU A 81 -31.26 14.31 6.06
CA LEU A 81 -29.95 14.20 5.45
C LEU A 81 -28.98 15.26 5.98
N LYS A 82 -27.77 14.84 6.34
CA LYS A 82 -26.63 15.76 6.53
C LYS A 82 -25.98 16.00 5.18
N ARG A 83 -26.07 17.24 4.69
CA ARG A 83 -25.42 17.68 3.46
C ARG A 83 -23.89 17.62 3.62
N GLY A 84 -23.24 16.90 2.71
CA GLY A 84 -21.79 16.92 2.52
C GLY A 84 -21.38 17.76 1.30
N VAL A 85 -20.24 17.42 0.72
CA VAL A 85 -19.68 18.13 -0.44
C VAL A 85 -20.25 17.59 -1.77
N GLN A 86 -20.05 18.35 -2.86
CA GLN A 86 -20.40 17.94 -4.21
C GLN A 86 -19.51 16.77 -4.67
N ARG A 87 -20.05 15.86 -5.49
CA ARG A 87 -19.34 14.71 -6.06
C ARG A 87 -18.03 15.12 -6.73
N VAL A 88 -16.90 14.57 -6.25
CA VAL A 88 -15.58 14.67 -6.89
C VAL A 88 -15.05 13.26 -7.10
N ASP A 89 -14.73 12.92 -8.33
CA ASP A 89 -13.99 11.70 -8.68
C ASP A 89 -12.71 12.11 -9.44
N PRO A 90 -11.53 11.56 -9.09
CA PRO A 90 -11.28 10.62 -7.99
C PRO A 90 -11.31 11.31 -6.61
N LEU A 91 -11.51 10.52 -5.55
CA LEU A 91 -11.54 10.99 -4.18
C LEU A 91 -10.11 11.26 -3.68
N PRO A 92 -9.78 12.46 -3.16
CA PRO A 92 -8.47 12.72 -2.57
C PRO A 92 -8.24 11.87 -1.31
N ILE A 93 -7.00 11.46 -1.08
CA ILE A 93 -6.58 10.79 0.15
C ILE A 93 -5.87 11.81 1.04
N GLU A 94 -6.37 11.97 2.27
CA GLU A 94 -5.80 12.83 3.30
C GLU A 94 -5.03 12.00 4.32
N PHE A 95 -3.77 12.35 4.53
CA PHE A 95 -3.01 11.84 5.66
C PHE A 95 -3.45 12.49 6.96
N PRO A 96 -3.43 11.77 8.09
CA PRO A 96 -3.66 12.39 9.38
C PRO A 96 -2.65 13.52 9.50
N SER A 97 -3.13 14.72 9.81
CA SER A 97 -2.25 15.82 10.13
C SER A 97 -1.39 15.35 11.30
N THR A 98 -0.12 15.04 11.07
CA THR A 98 0.85 14.67 12.12
C THR A 98 1.16 15.85 13.05
N ALA A 99 0.31 16.89 13.00
CA ALA A 99 0.37 18.15 13.70
C ALA A 99 0.27 17.95 15.21
N ARG A 100 1.38 17.52 15.81
CA ARG A 100 1.92 18.34 16.87
C ARG A 100 2.51 19.57 16.18
N PRO A 101 2.07 20.80 16.50
CA PRO A 101 2.75 21.98 16.04
C PRO A 101 4.23 21.83 16.42
N ILE A 102 5.08 21.81 15.41
CA ILE A 102 6.52 21.73 15.60
C ILE A 102 6.91 23.06 16.23
N ASN A 103 7.25 23.02 17.52
CA ASN A 103 7.76 24.18 18.24
C ASN A 103 9.18 24.48 17.76
N ILE A 104 9.31 25.15 16.61
CA ILE A 104 10.55 25.83 16.26
C ILE A 104 10.62 27.07 17.15
N MET A 105 11.61 27.13 18.04
CA MET A 105 11.86 28.35 18.81
C MET A 105 12.02 29.53 17.84
N GLN A 106 11.13 30.52 17.97
CA GLN A 106 11.19 31.76 17.22
C GLN A 106 12.38 32.61 17.72
N SER A 107 13.58 32.36 17.21
CA SER A 107 14.63 33.38 17.27
C SER A 107 14.55 34.23 16.01
N GLN A 108 14.04 35.45 16.15
CA GLN A 108 14.13 36.49 15.14
C GLN A 108 15.56 37.04 15.12
N SER A 109 16.52 36.26 14.62
CA SER A 109 17.81 36.82 14.21
C SER A 109 17.73 37.16 12.74
N THR A 110 17.94 38.43 12.40
CA THR A 110 18.15 38.86 11.02
C THR A 110 19.52 38.36 10.57
N SER A 111 19.57 37.12 10.06
CA SER A 111 20.79 36.60 9.40
C SER A 111 21.05 37.41 8.13
N SER A 112 22.30 37.82 7.90
CA SER A 112 22.73 38.46 6.66
C SER A 112 22.72 37.51 5.46
N ASN A 113 22.66 36.19 5.69
CA ASN A 113 22.56 35.16 4.66
C ASN A 113 21.39 34.21 4.96
N VAL A 114 20.31 34.36 4.20
CA VAL A 114 19.07 33.60 4.40
C VAL A 114 19.26 32.14 4.02
N LEU A 115 20.01 31.85 2.95
CA LEU A 115 20.30 30.48 2.52
C LEU A 115 21.00 29.67 3.62
N GLN A 116 22.10 30.19 4.17
CA GLN A 116 22.87 29.51 5.20
C GLN A 116 22.03 29.29 6.46
N GLU A 117 21.27 30.30 6.88
CA GLU A 117 20.42 30.20 8.06
C GLU A 117 19.28 29.19 7.87
N THR A 118 18.68 29.15 6.68
CA THR A 118 17.65 28.17 6.31
C THR A 118 18.19 26.74 6.39
N LEU A 119 19.38 26.51 5.82
CA LEU A 119 20.07 25.21 5.88
C LEU A 119 20.37 24.77 7.32
N ARG A 120 20.91 25.67 8.16
CA ARG A 120 21.20 25.39 9.58
C ARG A 120 19.95 25.03 10.36
N ARG A 121 18.88 25.83 10.21
CA ARG A 121 17.62 25.62 10.90
C ARG A 121 16.92 24.35 10.43
N PHE A 122 16.96 24.06 9.14
CA PHE A 122 16.38 22.83 8.59
C PHE A 122 17.03 21.58 9.19
N TRP A 123 18.35 21.48 9.15
CA TRP A 123 19.05 20.31 9.71
C TRP A 123 18.95 20.21 11.23
N SER A 124 18.96 21.36 11.92
CA SER A 124 18.70 21.39 13.37
C SER A 124 17.26 20.94 13.70
N ALA A 125 16.28 21.32 12.88
CA ALA A 125 14.90 20.92 13.06
C ALA A 125 14.70 19.42 12.82
N ILE A 126 15.35 18.83 11.79
CA ILE A 126 15.35 17.37 11.57
C ILE A 126 15.85 16.64 12.81
N GLN A 127 17.00 17.07 13.36
CA GLN A 127 17.60 16.42 14.53
C GLN A 127 16.70 16.56 15.77
N ASN A 128 16.18 17.76 16.03
CA ASN A 128 15.32 18.04 17.19
C ASN A 128 13.96 17.34 17.11
N GLN A 129 13.49 17.00 15.91
CA GLN A 129 12.20 16.36 15.68
C GLN A 129 12.32 14.86 15.40
N GLN A 130 13.44 14.22 15.79
CA GLN A 130 13.68 12.79 15.54
C GLN A 130 12.47 11.91 15.90
N SER A 131 11.93 12.00 17.13
CA SER A 131 10.81 11.16 17.55
C SER A 131 9.53 11.39 16.74
N ALA A 132 9.26 12.64 16.33
CA ALA A 132 8.10 12.97 15.50
C ALA A 132 8.26 12.45 14.07
N ILE A 133 9.46 12.59 13.49
CA ILE A 133 9.78 12.08 12.14
C ILE A 133 9.75 10.55 12.13
N GLU A 134 10.34 9.88 13.12
CA GLU A 134 10.30 8.42 13.23
C GLU A 134 8.87 7.89 13.46
N GLY A 135 8.03 8.63 14.19
CA GLY A 135 6.62 8.29 14.35
C GLY A 135 5.80 8.51 13.09
N SER A 136 6.15 9.51 12.28
CA SER A 136 5.45 9.84 11.02
C SER A 136 5.92 8.99 9.85
N ILE A 137 7.17 8.48 9.90
CA ILE A 137 7.82 7.70 8.84
C ILE A 137 8.48 6.45 9.48
N PRO A 138 7.72 5.47 10.00
CA PRO A 138 8.27 4.32 10.71
C PRO A 138 9.12 3.38 9.83
N GLY A 139 9.02 3.50 8.51
CA GLY A 139 9.79 2.72 7.55
C GLY A 139 11.29 3.07 7.47
N LEU A 140 11.72 4.23 7.99
CA LEU A 140 13.09 4.75 7.80
C LEU A 140 14.18 3.68 8.04
N THR A 141 15.06 3.47 7.05
CA THR A 141 16.15 2.49 7.15
C THR A 141 17.18 2.91 8.20
N ALA A 142 18.00 1.96 8.66
CA ALA A 142 19.14 2.26 9.52
C ALA A 142 20.09 3.29 8.89
N LYS A 143 20.32 3.21 7.57
CA LYS A 143 21.12 4.19 6.82
C LYS A 143 20.47 5.57 6.87
N ALA A 144 19.18 5.68 6.55
CA ALA A 144 18.45 6.95 6.58
C ALA A 144 18.50 7.59 7.97
N LYS A 145 18.24 6.81 9.02
CA LYS A 145 18.33 7.26 10.42
C LYS A 145 19.73 7.71 10.80
N SER A 146 20.77 6.97 10.39
CA SER A 146 22.16 7.33 10.69
C SER A 146 22.62 8.63 10.04
N LEU A 147 21.98 9.05 8.94
CA LEU A 147 22.26 10.32 8.28
C LEU A 147 21.37 11.44 8.85
N LEU A 148 20.05 11.26 8.86
CA LEU A 148 19.09 12.28 9.31
C LEU A 148 19.29 12.66 10.78
N PHE A 149 19.60 11.68 11.64
CA PHE A 149 19.70 11.87 13.09
C PHE A 149 21.14 11.68 13.60
N HIS A 150 22.13 11.86 12.73
CA HIS A 150 23.52 11.85 13.15
C HIS A 150 23.77 12.89 14.25
N ARG A 151 24.66 12.63 15.20
CA ARG A 151 25.01 13.58 16.28
C ARG A 151 25.46 14.95 15.76
N SER A 152 26.02 14.99 14.56
CA SER A 152 26.49 16.20 13.87
C SER A 152 25.51 16.76 12.83
N ALA A 153 24.28 16.25 12.76
CA ALA A 153 23.30 16.64 11.75
C ALA A 153 23.05 18.16 11.74
N ALA A 154 22.93 18.80 12.91
CA ALA A 154 22.80 20.26 13.01
C ALA A 154 23.91 21.05 12.30
N ALA A 155 25.13 20.49 12.17
CA ALA A 155 26.25 21.13 11.47
C ALA A 155 26.23 20.91 9.94
N TYR A 156 25.37 20.03 9.42
CA TYR A 156 25.30 19.74 7.98
C TYR A 156 24.94 20.97 7.17
N GLY A 157 24.09 21.86 7.68
CA GLY A 157 23.73 23.09 6.99
C GLY A 157 24.94 23.95 6.61
N ASP A 158 25.92 24.07 7.52
CA ASP A 158 27.17 24.81 7.27
C ASP A 158 28.11 24.09 6.30
N VAL A 159 28.16 22.76 6.34
CA VAL A 159 28.98 21.98 5.41
C VAL A 159 28.40 22.07 4.00
N VAL A 160 27.09 21.86 3.84
CA VAL A 160 26.39 22.00 2.56
C VAL A 160 26.60 23.41 2.01
N TYR A 161 26.32 24.45 2.81
CA TYR A 161 26.49 25.84 2.39
C TYR A 161 27.91 26.14 1.87
N ARG A 162 28.95 25.67 2.58
CA ARG A 162 30.36 25.87 2.18
C ARG A 162 30.79 25.14 0.90
N CYS A 163 29.98 24.21 0.39
CA CYS A 163 30.23 23.49 -0.85
C CYS A 163 29.40 24.01 -2.04
N ILE A 164 28.40 24.86 -1.81
CA ILE A 164 27.59 25.48 -2.89
C ILE A 164 28.50 26.35 -3.76
N LEU A 165 28.31 26.38 -5.07
CA LEU A 165 29.11 27.26 -5.94
C LEU A 165 28.88 28.74 -5.57
N PRO A 166 29.91 29.60 -5.53
CA PRO A 166 29.76 31.00 -5.11
C PRO A 166 28.65 31.75 -5.84
N GLN A 167 28.61 31.65 -7.17
CA GLN A 167 27.58 32.30 -8.01
C GLN A 167 26.15 31.81 -7.67
N ALA A 168 26.01 30.52 -7.35
CA ALA A 168 24.72 29.96 -6.94
C ALA A 168 24.33 30.44 -5.54
N ARG A 169 25.30 30.59 -4.62
CA ARG A 169 25.04 31.19 -3.29
C ARG A 169 24.56 32.63 -3.44
N ASP A 170 25.20 33.42 -4.30
CA ASP A 170 24.86 34.84 -4.46
C ASP A 170 23.42 35.02 -4.94
N ILE A 171 22.98 34.20 -5.91
CA ILE A 171 21.59 34.19 -6.39
C ILE A 171 20.62 33.81 -5.27
N MET A 172 20.98 32.80 -4.47
CA MET A 172 20.09 32.26 -3.43
C MET A 172 20.18 33.00 -2.08
N ALA A 173 21.14 33.92 -1.90
CA ALA A 173 21.54 34.46 -0.59
C ALA A 173 20.40 35.17 0.16
N THR A 174 19.49 35.82 -0.58
CA THR A 174 18.36 36.59 -0.04
C THR A 174 17.16 35.71 0.32
N GLY A 175 17.13 34.46 -0.14
CA GLY A 175 15.99 33.55 0.01
C GLY A 175 14.78 33.87 -0.86
N SER A 176 14.77 34.99 -1.58
CA SER A 176 13.72 35.38 -2.52
C SER A 176 14.35 35.60 -3.89
N PHE A 177 14.28 34.58 -4.72
CA PHE A 177 14.80 34.57 -6.08
C PHE A 177 13.85 33.78 -6.99
N HIS A 178 13.91 34.05 -8.29
CA HIS A 178 13.17 33.27 -9.28
C HIS A 178 14.05 32.12 -9.77
N PRO A 179 13.53 30.89 -9.94
CA PRO A 179 14.33 29.76 -10.40
C PRO A 179 15.04 29.97 -11.74
N ASN A 180 14.47 30.82 -12.62
CA ASN A 180 15.13 31.21 -13.86
C ASN A 180 16.41 32.02 -13.66
N ASP A 181 16.61 32.67 -12.51
CA ASP A 181 17.86 33.39 -12.21
C ASP A 181 19.05 32.42 -12.20
N LEU A 182 18.82 31.16 -11.79
CA LEU A 182 19.82 30.10 -11.83
C LEU A 182 20.20 29.69 -13.26
N ARG A 183 19.40 30.04 -14.28
CA ARG A 183 19.78 29.84 -15.68
C ARG A 183 20.94 30.74 -16.09
N ALA A 184 21.28 31.79 -15.35
CA ALA A 184 22.50 32.57 -15.61
C ALA A 184 23.78 31.75 -15.35
N LEU A 185 23.70 30.69 -14.54
CA LEU A 185 24.86 29.85 -14.22
C LEU A 185 25.33 29.04 -15.44
N PRO A 186 26.64 28.74 -15.54
CA PRO A 186 27.17 27.88 -16.60
C PRO A 186 26.49 26.51 -16.62
N SER A 187 26.10 26.03 -17.80
CA SER A 187 25.64 24.63 -17.93
C SER A 187 26.81 23.68 -17.75
N VAL A 188 26.52 22.46 -17.29
CA VAL A 188 27.48 21.35 -17.33
C VAL A 188 28.09 21.22 -18.73
N SER A 189 29.41 21.27 -18.81
CA SER A 189 30.21 21.14 -20.03
C SER A 189 31.26 20.03 -19.87
N SER A 190 31.95 19.68 -20.96
CA SER A 190 33.08 18.74 -20.93
C SER A 190 34.26 19.22 -20.08
N SER A 191 34.35 20.53 -19.81
CA SER A 191 35.38 21.17 -18.99
C SER A 191 34.99 21.32 -17.52
N TYR A 192 33.81 20.84 -17.10
CA TYR A 192 33.36 20.95 -15.72
C TYR A 192 34.26 20.12 -14.77
N PRO A 193 34.52 20.57 -13.53
CA PRO A 193 35.34 19.83 -12.57
C PRO A 193 34.86 18.38 -12.35
N LYS A 194 35.80 17.48 -12.04
CA LYS A 194 35.56 16.02 -11.90
C LYS A 194 35.05 15.64 -10.51
N GLU A 195 34.98 16.61 -9.61
CA GLU A 195 34.51 16.47 -8.25
C GLU A 195 33.05 16.03 -8.24
N PRO A 196 32.67 15.11 -7.34
CA PRO A 196 31.26 14.79 -7.12
C PRO A 196 30.47 16.01 -6.67
N GLY A 197 29.17 16.02 -6.89
CA GLY A 197 28.34 17.14 -6.47
C GLY A 197 26.86 16.98 -6.77
N VAL A 198 26.13 18.08 -6.61
CA VAL A 198 24.68 18.16 -6.85
C VAL A 198 24.42 19.10 -8.03
N TYR A 199 23.49 18.71 -8.89
CA TYR A 199 22.97 19.51 -10.00
C TYR A 199 21.47 19.74 -9.87
N ILE A 200 21.01 20.74 -10.61
CA ILE A 200 19.62 20.99 -10.94
C ILE A 200 19.45 20.87 -12.45
N ILE A 201 18.37 20.24 -12.91
CA ILE A 201 17.89 20.37 -14.28
C ILE A 201 16.68 21.30 -14.27
N LEU A 202 16.80 22.39 -15.02
CA LEU A 202 15.73 23.36 -15.26
C LEU A 202 15.09 23.04 -16.60
N TYR A 203 13.79 22.80 -16.58
CA TYR A 203 12.96 22.67 -17.77
C TYR A 203 12.11 23.93 -17.95
N GLY A 204 12.02 24.42 -19.19
CA GLY A 204 11.10 25.45 -19.65
C GLY A 204 10.32 24.98 -20.87
N ASP A 205 9.28 25.73 -21.23
CA ASP A 205 8.47 25.48 -22.43
C ASP A 205 7.94 24.04 -22.53
N PHE A 206 7.59 23.42 -21.40
CA PHE A 206 7.08 22.04 -21.30
C PHE A 206 5.54 21.95 -21.28
N GLY A 207 4.87 23.04 -21.67
CA GLY A 207 3.43 23.26 -21.56
C GLY A 207 2.99 23.77 -20.18
N GLU A 208 1.87 24.52 -20.13
CA GLU A 208 1.32 25.01 -18.85
C GLU A 208 0.95 23.82 -17.95
N ARG A 209 1.64 23.68 -16.82
CA ARG A 209 1.22 22.76 -15.76
C ARG A 209 0.46 23.55 -14.70
N ARG A 210 -0.74 23.07 -14.36
CA ARG A 210 -1.57 23.64 -13.30
C ARG A 210 -1.57 22.72 -12.10
N ALA A 211 -1.31 23.27 -10.92
CA ALA A 211 -1.62 22.62 -9.65
C ALA A 211 -2.53 23.56 -8.84
N GLY A 212 -3.81 23.21 -8.77
CA GLY A 212 -4.84 24.11 -8.25
C GLY A 212 -4.91 25.43 -9.05
N PRO A 213 -4.89 26.61 -8.40
CA PRO A 213 -4.95 27.90 -9.08
C PRO A 213 -3.60 28.37 -9.66
N ARG A 214 -2.50 27.65 -9.42
CA ARG A 214 -1.15 28.07 -9.83
C ARG A 214 -0.76 27.45 -11.17
N VAL A 215 -0.20 28.28 -12.06
CA VAL A 215 0.43 27.88 -13.31
C VAL A 215 1.94 27.89 -13.13
N TYR A 216 2.61 26.82 -13.55
CA TYR A 216 4.06 26.68 -13.47
C TYR A 216 4.68 26.79 -14.85
N THR A 217 5.74 27.61 -14.95
CA THR A 217 6.52 27.84 -16.17
C THR A 217 7.93 27.26 -16.08
N VAL A 218 8.35 26.80 -14.90
CA VAL A 218 9.64 26.16 -14.65
C VAL A 218 9.45 24.87 -13.88
N ALA A 219 10.04 23.78 -14.38
CA ALA A 219 10.10 22.51 -13.66
C ALA A 219 11.56 22.18 -13.28
N ILE A 220 11.71 21.56 -12.10
CA ILE A 220 13.02 21.30 -11.49
C ILE A 220 13.14 19.83 -11.12
N TYR A 221 14.25 19.24 -11.52
CA TYR A 221 14.77 18.00 -10.96
C TYR A 221 16.12 18.27 -10.28
N VAL A 222 16.31 17.78 -9.05
CA VAL A 222 17.57 17.86 -8.31
C VAL A 222 18.19 16.46 -8.28
N GLY A 223 19.51 16.35 -8.47
CA GLY A 223 20.18 15.06 -8.32
C GLY A 223 21.67 15.18 -8.02
N GLN A 224 22.26 14.09 -7.56
CA GLN A 224 23.70 13.98 -7.32
C GLN A 224 24.44 13.19 -8.40
N THR A 225 25.75 13.41 -8.52
CA THR A 225 26.60 12.66 -9.45
C THR A 225 28.07 12.72 -9.04
N VAL A 226 28.84 11.71 -9.42
CA VAL A 226 30.30 11.71 -9.39
C VAL A 226 30.91 12.14 -10.73
N ALA A 227 30.09 12.32 -11.77
CA ALA A 227 30.54 12.66 -13.12
C ALA A 227 29.45 13.42 -13.89
N PHE A 228 29.42 14.75 -13.75
CA PHE A 228 28.37 15.61 -14.31
C PHE A 228 28.13 15.40 -15.80
N GLN A 229 29.18 15.37 -16.63
CA GLN A 229 29.01 15.21 -18.07
C GLN A 229 28.41 13.85 -18.45
N LYS A 230 28.82 12.76 -17.78
CA LYS A 230 28.23 11.43 -18.01
C LYS A 230 26.74 11.42 -17.63
N ARG A 231 26.40 12.01 -16.49
CA ARG A 231 25.00 12.09 -16.02
C ARG A 231 24.15 12.99 -16.92
N LYS A 232 24.68 14.10 -17.43
CA LYS A 232 24.00 14.95 -18.45
C LYS A 232 23.65 14.15 -19.70
N THR A 233 24.62 13.39 -20.24
CA THR A 233 24.40 12.53 -21.41
C THR A 233 23.35 11.46 -21.12
N SER A 234 23.42 10.83 -19.94
CA SER A 234 22.43 9.83 -19.51
C SER A 234 21.01 10.39 -19.46
N HIS A 235 20.81 11.57 -18.85
CA HIS A 235 19.51 12.26 -18.81
C HIS A 235 18.98 12.57 -20.22
N ARG A 236 19.85 13.04 -21.12
CA ARG A 236 19.48 13.32 -22.51
C ARG A 236 19.05 12.05 -23.24
N MET A 237 19.82 10.97 -23.16
CA MET A 237 19.48 9.72 -23.84
C MET A 237 18.16 9.13 -23.34
N ARG A 238 17.87 9.23 -22.05
CA ARG A 238 16.57 8.75 -21.51
C ARG A 238 15.39 9.59 -21.99
N ALA A 239 15.55 10.91 -22.04
CA ALA A 239 14.52 11.78 -22.60
C ALA A 239 14.29 11.50 -24.10
N GLU A 240 15.35 11.21 -24.88
CA GLU A 240 15.27 10.89 -26.30
C GLU A 240 14.67 9.51 -26.58
N ASN A 241 14.89 8.54 -25.70
CA ASN A 241 14.40 7.16 -25.85
C ASN A 241 12.96 6.95 -25.35
N GLU A 242 12.20 8.03 -25.13
CA GLU A 242 10.81 7.98 -24.63
C GLU A 242 10.65 7.18 -23.34
N ASP A 243 11.62 7.31 -22.41
CA ASP A 243 11.50 6.77 -21.06
C ASP A 243 10.16 7.21 -20.43
N THR A 244 9.46 6.24 -19.87
CA THR A 244 8.08 6.35 -19.40
C THR A 244 7.93 7.16 -18.12
N SER A 245 9.02 7.41 -17.38
CA SER A 245 9.00 8.22 -16.17
C SER A 245 8.42 9.63 -16.41
N GLN A 246 7.73 10.20 -15.42
CA GLN A 246 7.16 11.54 -15.52
C GLN A 246 8.23 12.60 -15.73
N HIS A 247 9.41 12.42 -15.12
CA HIS A 247 10.56 13.30 -15.33
C HIS A 247 10.99 13.31 -16.80
N TYR A 248 11.23 12.16 -17.42
CA TYR A 248 11.70 12.12 -18.82
C TYR A 248 10.59 12.41 -19.83
N ARG A 249 9.33 12.06 -19.54
CA ARG A 249 8.17 12.53 -20.34
C ARG A 249 8.03 14.04 -20.36
N LEU A 250 8.31 14.72 -19.24
CA LEU A 250 8.36 16.18 -19.22
C LEU A 250 9.58 16.69 -19.97
N ALA A 251 10.76 16.09 -19.73
CA ALA A 251 12.01 16.45 -20.40
C ALA A 251 11.88 16.38 -21.93
N ALA A 252 11.26 15.33 -22.46
CA ALA A 252 11.04 15.12 -23.90
C ALA A 252 10.14 16.21 -24.53
N ARG A 253 9.29 16.86 -23.73
CA ARG A 253 8.38 17.93 -24.18
C ARG A 253 8.93 19.34 -23.94
N ALA A 254 9.99 19.47 -23.16
CA ALA A 254 10.53 20.77 -22.79
C ALA A 254 11.25 21.41 -23.98
N GLY A 255 10.79 22.57 -24.44
CA GLY A 255 11.50 23.37 -25.44
C GLY A 255 12.85 23.90 -24.93
N GLU A 256 13.01 23.99 -23.61
CA GLU A 256 14.24 24.44 -22.98
C GLU A 256 14.67 23.48 -21.87
N THR A 257 15.93 23.01 -21.92
CA THR A 257 16.50 22.17 -20.88
C THR A 257 17.90 22.64 -20.53
N LYS A 258 18.16 22.89 -19.23
CA LYS A 258 19.48 23.28 -18.74
C LYS A 258 19.85 22.56 -17.46
N MET A 259 20.86 21.70 -17.52
CA MET A 259 21.51 21.12 -16.35
C MET A 259 22.59 22.06 -15.83
N ILE A 260 22.45 22.50 -14.58
CA ILE A 260 23.39 23.36 -13.86
C ILE A 260 23.91 22.63 -12.62
N PRO A 261 25.22 22.65 -12.37
CA PRO A 261 25.77 22.24 -11.09
C PRO A 261 25.53 23.36 -10.07
N ILE A 262 25.20 22.98 -8.84
CA ILE A 262 24.91 23.92 -7.74
C ILE A 262 25.82 23.73 -6.55
N LEU A 263 26.40 22.54 -6.39
CA LEU A 263 27.31 22.20 -5.31
C LEU A 263 28.38 21.25 -5.82
N LEU A 264 29.63 21.48 -5.40
CA LEU A 264 30.75 20.58 -5.63
C LEU A 264 31.32 20.12 -4.29
N GLN A 265 31.61 18.83 -4.18
CA GLN A 265 32.33 18.24 -3.05
C GLN A 265 33.83 18.54 -3.18
N GLY A 266 34.19 19.82 -3.08
CA GLY A 266 35.58 20.28 -3.15
C GLY A 266 36.34 20.23 -1.83
N GLN A 267 35.69 19.81 -0.72
CA GLN A 267 36.30 19.75 0.60
C GLN A 267 36.60 18.31 1.02
N ASN A 268 37.81 18.07 1.51
CA ASN A 268 38.25 16.74 1.97
C ASN A 268 37.58 16.31 3.30
N ALA A 269 36.95 17.23 4.02
CA ALA A 269 36.34 17.00 5.34
C ALA A 269 34.82 17.15 5.32
N VAL A 270 34.14 16.36 4.50
CA VAL A 270 32.66 16.26 4.46
C VAL A 270 32.19 14.98 5.17
N PRO A 271 30.97 14.95 5.74
CA PRO A 271 30.46 13.76 6.42
C PRO A 271 30.30 12.56 5.47
N SER A 272 30.28 11.36 6.02
CA SER A 272 29.86 10.17 5.26
C SER A 272 28.44 10.36 4.73
N GLY A 273 28.18 9.93 3.49
CA GLY A 273 26.89 10.17 2.82
C GLY A 273 26.63 11.64 2.50
N PHE A 274 27.66 12.49 2.39
CA PHE A 274 27.51 13.93 2.13
C PHE A 274 26.66 14.26 0.90
N LEU A 275 26.82 13.53 -0.21
CA LEU A 275 25.99 13.77 -1.39
C LEU A 275 24.50 13.52 -1.08
N ASP A 276 24.17 12.43 -0.38
CA ASP A 276 22.78 12.12 0.01
C ASP A 276 22.19 13.24 0.88
N ILE A 277 22.98 13.79 1.81
CA ILE A 277 22.65 14.95 2.65
C ILE A 277 22.43 16.21 1.79
N ALA A 278 23.35 16.48 0.86
CA ALA A 278 23.31 17.66 0.01
C ALA A 278 22.12 17.64 -0.95
N GLU A 279 21.90 16.53 -1.66
CA GLU A 279 20.75 16.35 -2.55
C GLU A 279 19.45 16.51 -1.80
N PHE A 280 19.30 15.84 -0.64
CA PHE A 280 18.10 15.95 0.18
C PHE A 280 17.83 17.38 0.65
N SER A 281 18.89 18.12 1.02
CA SER A 281 18.78 19.54 1.37
C SER A 281 18.18 20.36 0.24
N PHE A 282 18.68 20.16 -0.99
CA PHE A 282 18.21 20.91 -2.15
C PHE A 282 16.82 20.50 -2.61
N VAL A 283 16.47 19.21 -2.54
CA VAL A 283 15.10 18.75 -2.82
C VAL A 283 14.09 19.45 -1.91
N CYS A 284 14.40 19.56 -0.61
CA CYS A 284 13.54 20.27 0.34
C CYS A 284 13.52 21.79 0.10
N LEU A 285 14.69 22.42 -0.08
CA LEU A 285 14.80 23.87 -0.31
C LEU A 285 14.05 24.33 -1.57
N PHE A 286 14.18 23.58 -2.67
CA PHE A 286 13.49 23.89 -3.92
C PHE A 286 12.06 23.35 -3.98
N ARG A 287 11.63 22.60 -2.95
CA ARG A 287 10.37 21.83 -2.97
C ARG A 287 10.23 21.04 -4.27
N SER A 288 11.31 20.39 -4.69
CA SER A 288 11.36 19.73 -5.99
C SER A 288 10.71 18.35 -5.98
N TRP A 289 10.00 17.97 -4.91
CA TRP A 289 9.18 16.76 -4.86
C TRP A 289 8.16 16.72 -6.00
N PHE A 290 7.93 15.54 -6.56
CA PHE A 290 6.90 15.33 -7.56
C PHE A 290 5.52 15.68 -7.00
N SER A 291 4.74 16.44 -7.77
CA SER A 291 3.44 16.97 -7.33
C SER A 291 2.45 15.87 -6.93
N GLY A 292 2.52 14.70 -7.55
CA GLY A 292 1.67 13.55 -7.22
C GLY A 292 1.84 13.05 -5.78
N LEU A 293 2.99 13.30 -5.14
CA LEU A 293 3.26 12.89 -3.76
C LEU A 293 2.54 13.75 -2.71
N PHE A 294 1.95 14.89 -3.10
CA PHE A 294 1.20 15.75 -2.19
C PHE A 294 -0.27 15.39 -2.09
N THR A 295 -0.80 14.63 -3.05
CA THR A 295 -2.23 14.29 -3.10
C THR A 295 -2.39 12.88 -3.67
N PRO A 296 -2.17 11.83 -2.87
CA PRO A 296 -2.53 10.49 -3.31
C PRO A 296 -4.04 10.46 -3.59
N VAL A 297 -4.41 9.83 -4.70
CA VAL A 297 -5.82 9.61 -5.09
C VAL A 297 -6.12 8.13 -5.31
N ASP A 298 -5.09 7.28 -5.29
CA ASP A 298 -5.17 5.86 -5.58
C ASP A 298 -4.67 5.04 -4.36
N SER A 299 -5.50 4.13 -3.88
CA SER A 299 -5.21 3.30 -2.71
C SER A 299 -4.08 2.29 -2.96
N ASN A 300 -3.93 1.80 -4.19
CA ASN A 300 -2.85 0.89 -4.56
C ASN A 300 -1.51 1.62 -4.61
N ALA A 301 -1.46 2.78 -5.26
CA ALA A 301 -0.26 3.63 -5.30
C ALA A 301 0.14 4.05 -3.88
N LEU A 302 -0.84 4.39 -3.03
CA LEU A 302 -0.57 4.64 -1.63
C LEU A 302 -0.03 3.41 -0.90
N GLY A 303 -0.59 2.22 -1.12
CA GLY A 303 -0.04 0.97 -0.58
C GLY A 303 1.37 0.66 -1.03
N ALA A 304 1.74 1.07 -2.23
CA ALA A 304 3.07 0.90 -2.77
C ALA A 304 4.09 1.89 -2.18
N TYR A 305 3.69 3.15 -1.98
CA TYR A 305 4.62 4.27 -1.72
C TYR A 305 4.24 5.11 -0.50
N VAL A 306 3.53 4.52 0.48
CA VAL A 306 3.06 5.23 1.68
C VAL A 306 4.18 5.97 2.40
N THR A 307 5.38 5.40 2.41
CA THR A 307 6.53 6.04 3.05
C THR A 307 6.99 7.28 2.27
N GLU A 308 7.04 7.24 0.94
CA GLU A 308 7.38 8.38 0.09
C GLU A 308 6.37 9.51 0.26
N PHE A 309 5.07 9.20 0.28
CA PHE A 309 4.02 10.18 0.57
C PHE A 309 4.20 10.81 1.96
N GLN A 310 4.44 9.99 2.99
CA GLN A 310 4.66 10.47 4.37
C GLN A 310 5.94 11.32 4.48
N ALA A 311 7.01 10.92 3.80
CA ALA A 311 8.27 11.64 3.79
C ALA A 311 8.13 12.99 3.08
N CYS A 312 7.52 13.01 1.89
CA CYS A 312 7.20 14.23 1.16
C CYS A 312 6.39 15.19 2.04
N SER A 313 5.31 14.72 2.65
CA SER A 313 4.47 15.53 3.54
C SER A 313 5.24 16.05 4.76
N THR A 314 5.96 15.17 5.48
CA THR A 314 6.69 15.51 6.71
C THR A 314 7.79 16.54 6.44
N PHE A 315 8.63 16.31 5.44
CA PHE A 315 9.76 17.20 5.17
C PHE A 315 9.34 18.49 4.46
N SER A 316 8.25 18.47 3.67
CA SER A 316 7.66 19.69 3.12
C SER A 316 7.10 20.57 4.24
N GLN A 317 6.38 20.01 5.21
CA GLN A 317 5.91 20.77 6.37
C GLN A 317 7.07 21.35 7.20
N LEU A 318 8.13 20.56 7.41
CA LEU A 318 9.30 21.00 8.15
C LEU A 318 9.99 22.18 7.47
N ILE A 319 10.23 22.09 6.16
CA ILE A 319 10.87 23.18 5.42
C ILE A 319 9.94 24.40 5.32
N ASP A 320 8.62 24.23 5.24
CA ASP A 320 7.66 25.34 5.22
C ASP A 320 7.71 26.18 6.50
N GLN A 321 7.85 25.53 7.65
CA GLN A 321 8.00 26.21 8.93
C GLN A 321 9.36 26.91 9.06
N VAL A 322 10.43 26.26 8.60
CA VAL A 322 11.76 26.90 8.57
C VAL A 322 11.74 28.10 7.63
N ALA A 323 11.15 27.96 6.45
CA ALA A 323 10.99 29.00 5.45
C ALA A 323 10.21 30.21 5.97
N ALA A 324 9.12 29.99 6.71
CA ALA A 324 8.36 31.07 7.35
C ALA A 324 9.22 31.88 8.34
N ASN A 325 10.17 31.23 9.02
CA ASN A 325 11.06 31.86 10.00
C ASN A 325 12.29 32.54 9.38
N THR A 326 12.81 32.01 8.27
CA THR A 326 14.02 32.55 7.62
C THR A 326 13.72 33.45 6.43
N ARG A 327 12.46 33.49 5.97
CA ARG A 327 12.00 34.13 4.73
C ARG A 327 12.52 33.45 3.45
N TRP A 328 12.81 32.15 3.52
CA TRP A 328 13.08 31.35 2.33
C TRP A 328 11.79 31.16 1.52
N ALA A 329 11.69 31.79 0.35
CA ALA A 329 10.49 31.79 -0.46
C ALA A 329 10.80 31.76 -1.97
N PRO A 330 11.42 30.69 -2.48
CA PRO A 330 11.50 30.50 -3.93
C PRO A 330 10.07 30.31 -4.48
N THR A 331 9.79 30.91 -5.64
CA THR A 331 8.45 30.90 -6.26
C THR A 331 8.45 30.15 -7.60
N GLY A 332 7.29 29.66 -8.04
CA GLY A 332 7.09 29.19 -9.41
C GLY A 332 7.74 27.85 -9.77
N ILE A 333 8.07 26.98 -8.81
CA ILE A 333 8.74 25.69 -9.06
C ILE A 333 7.74 24.54 -9.15
N TYR A 334 7.78 23.79 -10.25
CA TYR A 334 7.17 22.47 -10.36
C TYR A 334 8.22 21.37 -10.11
N GLY A 335 8.05 20.56 -9.07
CA GLY A 335 9.01 19.52 -8.71
C GLY A 335 8.86 18.21 -9.49
N LEU A 336 9.98 17.50 -9.66
CA LEU A 336 10.09 16.24 -10.41
C LEU A 336 10.81 15.09 -9.65
N ASN A 337 11.23 15.30 -8.40
CA ASN A 337 11.87 14.27 -7.58
C ASN A 337 10.81 13.35 -6.95
N TRP A 338 10.81 12.06 -7.31
CA TRP A 338 9.98 11.06 -6.64
C TRP A 338 10.52 10.69 -5.25
N ASN A 339 11.83 10.43 -5.16
CA ASN A 339 12.51 10.15 -3.91
C ASN A 339 13.86 10.87 -3.83
N THR A 340 14.54 10.70 -2.70
CA THR A 340 15.95 11.10 -2.54
C THR A 340 16.76 9.90 -2.05
N PRO A 341 18.08 9.82 -2.32
CA PRO A 341 18.95 8.75 -1.86
C PRO A 341 18.91 8.51 -0.34
N ILE A 342 18.72 9.56 0.46
CA ILE A 342 18.60 9.47 1.92
C ILE A 342 17.33 8.70 2.34
N LEU A 343 16.29 8.75 1.50
CA LEU A 343 15.01 8.07 1.65
C LEU A 343 14.85 6.93 0.63
N ARG A 344 15.92 6.52 -0.06
CA ARG A 344 15.84 5.40 -1.00
C ARG A 344 15.81 4.09 -0.23
N ASN A 345 15.00 3.14 -0.73
CA ASN A 345 14.83 1.82 -0.13
C ASN A 345 14.34 1.88 1.31
N VAL A 346 13.42 2.80 1.63
CA VAL A 346 12.77 2.78 2.94
C VAL A 346 12.19 1.39 3.16
N GLY A 347 12.41 0.81 4.34
CA GLY A 347 12.13 -0.60 4.57
C GLY A 347 10.63 -0.85 4.48
N GLY A 348 10.14 -1.18 3.27
CA GLY A 348 8.72 -1.39 2.98
C GLY A 348 8.05 -2.44 3.87
N ASN A 349 8.86 -3.26 4.55
CA ASN A 349 8.47 -4.28 5.51
C ASN A 349 7.89 -3.72 6.84
N ARG A 350 7.55 -2.43 6.94
CA ARG A 350 7.04 -1.82 8.19
C ARG A 350 5.67 -1.15 8.07
N GLN A 351 5.09 -1.07 6.88
CA GLN A 351 3.80 -0.43 6.70
C GLN A 351 2.91 -1.23 5.76
N TRP A 352 1.66 -1.38 6.17
CA TRP A 352 0.56 -1.88 5.35
C TRP A 352 -0.41 -0.73 5.11
N THR A 353 -0.88 -0.57 3.88
CA THR A 353 -2.05 0.26 3.59
C THR A 353 -3.25 -0.66 3.42
N CYS A 354 -4.33 -0.38 4.13
CA CYS A 354 -5.51 -1.23 4.21
C CYS A 354 -6.76 -0.50 3.73
N TRP A 355 -7.64 -1.17 2.98
CA TRP A 355 -8.99 -0.68 2.70
C TRP A 355 -9.99 -1.84 2.62
N TYR A 356 -11.28 -1.53 2.76
CA TYR A 356 -12.35 -2.51 2.62
C TYR A 356 -12.89 -2.50 1.19
N HIS A 357 -12.92 -3.66 0.56
CA HIS A 357 -13.50 -3.93 -0.75
C HIS A 357 -14.88 -4.55 -0.58
N GLU A 358 -15.92 -3.72 -0.65
CA GLU A 358 -17.31 -4.11 -0.33
C GLU A 358 -17.83 -5.24 -1.21
N ALA A 359 -17.46 -5.26 -2.50
CA ALA A 359 -17.98 -6.24 -3.46
C ALA A 359 -17.62 -7.70 -3.09
N ASP A 360 -16.49 -7.89 -2.41
CA ASP A 360 -15.95 -9.22 -2.10
C ASP A 360 -16.03 -9.58 -0.60
N ASP A 361 -16.50 -8.65 0.24
CA ASP A 361 -16.38 -8.71 1.69
C ASP A 361 -14.91 -8.88 2.14
N MET A 362 -13.98 -8.10 1.59
CA MET A 362 -12.54 -8.28 1.81
C MET A 362 -11.85 -7.03 2.34
N PHE A 363 -10.97 -7.20 3.32
CA PHE A 363 -9.95 -6.23 3.65
C PHE A 363 -8.71 -6.52 2.82
N ILE A 364 -8.26 -5.53 2.06
CA ILE A 364 -7.05 -5.61 1.24
C ILE A 364 -5.96 -4.87 1.97
N TYR A 365 -4.82 -5.52 2.19
CA TYR A 365 -3.62 -4.96 2.77
C TYR A 365 -2.51 -5.01 1.73
N ARG A 366 -1.98 -3.85 1.33
CA ARG A 366 -0.94 -3.74 0.30
C ARG A 366 0.32 -3.10 0.89
N THR A 367 1.46 -3.60 0.42
CA THR A 367 2.79 -3.06 0.75
C THR A 367 3.80 -3.45 -0.32
N ARG A 368 4.92 -2.74 -0.39
CA ARG A 368 5.98 -2.94 -1.38
C ARG A 368 7.22 -3.57 -0.76
N TRP A 369 7.73 -4.62 -1.38
CA TRP A 369 8.81 -5.48 -0.89
C TRP A 369 9.87 -5.70 -1.96
N LEU A 370 11.04 -6.18 -1.55
CA LEU A 370 12.09 -6.61 -2.46
C LEU A 370 12.11 -8.14 -2.54
N ALA A 371 11.91 -8.67 -3.74
CA ALA A 371 12.17 -10.06 -4.06
C ALA A 371 13.68 -10.31 -3.96
N ARG A 372 14.09 -11.26 -3.13
CA ARG A 372 15.48 -11.69 -2.99
C ARG A 372 15.65 -13.06 -3.62
N ARG A 373 16.81 -13.29 -4.21
CA ARG A 373 17.20 -14.58 -4.77
C ARG A 373 18.36 -15.20 -4.02
N ASN A 374 18.23 -16.48 -3.72
CA ASN A 374 19.31 -17.37 -3.32
C ASN A 374 19.36 -18.53 -4.33
N GLY A 375 20.27 -18.44 -5.31
CA GLY A 375 20.30 -19.34 -6.45
C GLY A 375 19.01 -19.29 -7.28
N LYS A 376 18.32 -20.43 -7.39
CA LYS A 376 17.04 -20.57 -8.11
C LYS A 376 15.81 -20.24 -7.27
N ILE A 377 15.96 -19.87 -6.00
CA ILE A 377 14.85 -19.66 -5.08
C ILE A 377 14.68 -18.16 -4.84
N ALA A 378 13.51 -17.65 -5.21
CA ALA A 378 13.05 -16.30 -4.91
C ALA A 378 12.16 -16.30 -3.67
N PHE A 379 12.33 -15.28 -2.84
CA PHE A 379 11.60 -15.12 -1.59
C PHE A 379 11.52 -13.66 -1.18
N PHE A 380 10.63 -13.35 -0.25
CA PHE A 380 10.57 -12.05 0.40
C PHE A 380 10.57 -12.21 1.93
N ARG A 381 11.28 -11.33 2.64
CA ARG A 381 11.62 -11.48 4.06
C ARG A 381 10.60 -10.85 5.00
N LEU A 382 9.84 -11.69 5.72
CA LEU A 382 8.83 -11.24 6.66
C LEU A 382 9.43 -10.45 7.82
N ARG A 383 10.31 -11.09 8.59
CA ARG A 383 11.02 -10.48 9.71
C ARG A 383 12.23 -11.32 10.08
N GLY A 384 13.39 -10.69 10.25
CA GLY A 384 14.62 -11.43 10.57
C GLY A 384 14.91 -12.50 9.51
N GLU A 385 14.99 -13.76 9.95
CA GLU A 385 15.20 -14.93 9.07
C GLU A 385 13.89 -15.50 8.50
N ASP A 386 12.72 -15.08 8.97
CA ASP A 386 11.43 -15.55 8.44
C ASP A 386 11.19 -14.98 7.04
N HIS A 387 10.85 -15.84 6.09
CA HIS A 387 10.61 -15.49 4.69
C HIS A 387 9.51 -16.34 4.06
N ILE A 388 8.90 -15.82 2.99
CA ILE A 388 7.97 -16.56 2.13
C ILE A 388 8.67 -16.82 0.80
N HIS A 389 8.74 -18.10 0.43
CA HIS A 389 9.18 -18.51 -0.90
C HIS A 389 8.09 -18.22 -1.93
N ILE A 390 8.51 -17.70 -3.07
CA ILE A 390 7.66 -17.58 -4.25
C ILE A 390 7.73 -18.94 -4.97
N PRO A 391 6.61 -19.60 -5.29
CA PRO A 391 6.60 -20.89 -6.00
C PRO A 391 7.39 -20.89 -7.31
N ASP A 392 8.09 -21.99 -7.60
CA ASP A 392 9.01 -22.11 -8.75
C ASP A 392 8.33 -21.77 -10.09
N HIS A 393 7.11 -22.24 -10.33
CA HIS A 393 6.36 -21.93 -11.56
C HIS A 393 6.09 -20.43 -11.75
N ILE A 394 5.94 -19.66 -10.65
CA ILE A 394 5.82 -18.19 -10.73
C ILE A 394 7.18 -17.59 -11.03
N GLN A 395 8.24 -18.09 -10.39
CA GLN A 395 9.61 -17.60 -10.59
C GLN A 395 10.12 -17.83 -12.01
N GLU A 396 9.79 -18.98 -12.62
CA GLU A 396 10.15 -19.31 -14.00
C GLU A 396 9.54 -18.33 -15.01
N VAL A 397 8.29 -17.93 -14.77
CA VAL A 397 7.58 -16.98 -15.63
C VAL A 397 7.99 -15.53 -15.35
N ALA A 398 8.15 -15.16 -14.08
CA ALA A 398 8.46 -13.79 -13.67
C ALA A 398 9.94 -13.43 -13.83
N ASN A 399 10.82 -14.44 -13.81
CA ASN A 399 12.28 -14.30 -13.85
C ASN A 399 12.81 -13.18 -12.93
N PHE A 400 12.35 -13.17 -11.68
CA PHE A 400 12.65 -12.09 -10.74
C PHE A 400 14.16 -11.80 -10.66
N GLN A 401 14.56 -10.54 -10.64
CA GLN A 401 15.95 -10.16 -10.35
C GLN A 401 16.18 -10.09 -8.83
N HIS A 402 17.43 -10.20 -8.39
CA HIS A 402 17.76 -10.02 -6.97
C HIS A 402 17.50 -8.56 -6.59
N GLU A 403 16.77 -8.36 -5.49
CA GLU A 403 16.28 -7.05 -5.04
C GLU A 403 15.32 -6.37 -6.02
N GLN A 404 14.59 -7.14 -6.83
CA GLN A 404 13.50 -6.59 -7.63
C GLN A 404 12.31 -6.20 -6.75
N PRO A 405 11.81 -4.96 -6.85
CA PRO A 405 10.51 -4.56 -6.32
C PRO A 405 9.36 -5.48 -6.71
N ILE A 406 8.58 -5.87 -5.71
CA ILE A 406 7.31 -6.59 -5.83
C ILE A 406 6.30 -6.01 -4.85
N HIS A 407 5.02 -6.23 -5.10
CA HIS A 407 3.93 -5.84 -4.20
C HIS A 407 3.38 -7.08 -3.54
N VAL A 408 3.32 -7.06 -2.21
CA VAL A 408 2.68 -8.11 -1.44
C VAL A 408 1.29 -7.60 -1.07
N VAL A 409 0.28 -8.35 -1.50
CA VAL A 409 -1.13 -8.07 -1.20
C VAL A 409 -1.65 -9.21 -0.33
N ILE A 410 -2.11 -8.86 0.87
CA ILE A 410 -2.80 -9.76 1.77
C ILE A 410 -4.29 -9.44 1.70
N GLU A 411 -5.11 -10.45 1.46
CA GLU A 411 -6.56 -10.32 1.44
C GLU A 411 -7.12 -11.10 2.64
N VAL A 412 -7.97 -10.43 3.43
CA VAL A 412 -8.65 -11.01 4.58
C VAL A 412 -10.15 -10.88 4.37
N ARG A 413 -10.83 -11.99 4.09
CA ARG A 413 -12.28 -12.00 3.88
C ARG A 413 -13.04 -11.93 5.21
N LYS A 414 -13.79 -10.86 5.42
CA LYS A 414 -14.46 -10.57 6.69
C LYS A 414 -15.69 -9.71 6.49
N ARG A 415 -16.78 -10.04 7.17
CA ARG A 415 -18.04 -9.28 7.15
C ARG A 415 -18.61 -9.20 8.56
N GLU A 416 -18.94 -7.99 9.00
CA GLU A 416 -19.55 -7.74 10.33
C GLU A 416 -18.79 -8.37 11.51
N GLY A 417 -17.45 -8.48 11.39
CA GLY A 417 -16.61 -9.11 12.41
C GLY A 417 -16.40 -10.62 12.25
N GLU A 418 -17.18 -11.29 11.40
CA GLU A 418 -17.05 -12.70 11.08
C GLU A 418 -15.99 -12.93 9.98
N TYR A 419 -15.09 -13.88 10.21
CA TYR A 419 -14.09 -14.29 9.23
C TYR A 419 -14.67 -15.33 8.27
N LEU A 420 -14.74 -14.97 7.00
CA LEU A 420 -15.31 -15.79 5.93
C LEU A 420 -14.22 -16.61 5.26
N VAL A 421 -14.62 -17.64 4.52
CA VAL A 421 -13.71 -18.44 3.70
C VAL A 421 -13.24 -17.63 2.49
N HIS A 422 -11.92 -17.50 2.30
CA HIS A 422 -11.36 -16.95 1.07
C HIS A 422 -11.44 -17.97 -0.08
N PRO A 423 -11.81 -17.57 -1.31
CA PRO A 423 -11.87 -18.52 -2.44
C PRO A 423 -10.48 -19.04 -2.87
N ILE A 424 -9.43 -18.27 -2.60
CA ILE A 424 -8.03 -18.61 -2.95
C ILE A 424 -7.19 -18.53 -1.67
N ARG A 425 -7.36 -19.50 -0.77
CA ARG A 425 -6.73 -19.48 0.56
C ARG A 425 -5.21 -19.67 0.44
N TYR A 426 -4.43 -18.84 1.13
CA TYR A 426 -3.02 -19.13 1.35
C TYR A 426 -2.91 -20.35 2.27
N CYS A 427 -3.54 -20.24 3.43
CA CYS A 427 -3.64 -21.28 4.44
C CYS A 427 -4.77 -22.25 4.08
N ARG A 428 -4.44 -23.30 3.32
CA ARG A 428 -5.43 -24.29 2.85
C ARG A 428 -6.12 -25.03 4.00
N LEU A 429 -5.37 -25.30 5.06
CA LEU A 429 -5.88 -25.66 6.37
C LEU A 429 -5.51 -24.49 7.26
N PRO A 430 -6.44 -23.92 8.01
CA PRO A 430 -7.23 -24.66 8.97
C PRO A 430 -8.74 -24.61 8.70
N PRO A 431 -9.48 -25.63 9.15
CA PRO A 431 -10.91 -25.77 8.89
C PRO A 431 -11.69 -24.70 9.67
N TYR A 432 -12.97 -24.49 9.33
CA TYR A 432 -13.99 -23.90 10.19
C TYR A 432 -14.05 -24.58 11.57
N ILE A 433 -13.56 -25.83 11.65
CA ILE A 433 -13.36 -26.61 12.86
C ILE A 433 -11.87 -26.93 13.03
N GLY A 434 -11.15 -26.07 13.73
CA GLY A 434 -9.74 -26.21 14.02
C GLY A 434 -9.47 -26.49 15.50
N ARG A 435 -8.20 -26.60 15.85
CA ARG A 435 -7.77 -26.71 17.25
C ARG A 435 -8.21 -25.52 18.09
N ASN A 436 -8.27 -24.34 17.48
CA ASN A 436 -8.51 -23.09 18.21
C ASN A 436 -9.16 -22.05 17.27
N PRO A 437 -10.11 -21.22 17.75
CA PRO A 437 -10.76 -20.18 16.94
C PRO A 437 -9.80 -19.25 16.19
N GLU A 438 -8.61 -18.97 16.72
CA GLU A 438 -7.63 -18.11 16.04
C GLU A 438 -7.01 -18.78 14.82
N LEU A 439 -6.76 -20.08 14.91
CA LEU A 439 -6.33 -20.85 13.73
C LEU A 439 -7.45 -20.80 12.70
N GLU A 440 -8.69 -21.08 13.08
CA GLU A 440 -9.85 -21.12 12.17
C GLU A 440 -10.01 -19.86 11.31
N LYS A 441 -9.55 -18.68 11.77
CA LYS A 441 -9.57 -17.43 11.00
C LYS A 441 -8.67 -17.45 9.77
N LEU A 442 -7.60 -18.25 9.76
CA LEU A 442 -6.64 -18.32 8.64
C LEU A 442 -7.28 -18.79 7.32
N ARG A 443 -8.48 -19.40 7.37
CA ARG A 443 -9.30 -19.67 6.17
C ARG A 443 -9.68 -18.42 5.37
N SER A 444 -9.65 -17.25 6.01
CA SER A 444 -9.96 -15.96 5.40
C SER A 444 -8.78 -15.31 4.69
N LEU A 445 -7.58 -15.86 4.84
CA LEU A 445 -6.33 -15.24 4.42
C LEU A 445 -5.90 -15.72 3.03
N ALA A 446 -5.59 -14.78 2.15
CA ALA A 446 -4.85 -15.02 0.91
C ALA A 446 -3.62 -14.11 0.81
N ILE A 447 -2.64 -14.57 0.04
CA ILE A 447 -1.44 -13.79 -0.28
C ILE A 447 -1.27 -13.79 -1.78
N LYS A 448 -1.09 -12.60 -2.34
CA LYS A 448 -0.86 -12.35 -3.75
C LYS A 448 0.42 -11.55 -3.91
N VAL A 449 1.16 -11.86 -4.96
CA VAL A 449 2.30 -11.04 -5.39
C VAL A 449 1.94 -10.37 -6.71
N GLU A 450 2.25 -9.08 -6.82
CA GLU A 450 2.10 -8.30 -8.05
C GLU A 450 3.45 -7.71 -8.43
N TRP A 451 3.76 -7.66 -9.73
CA TRP A 451 5.00 -7.10 -10.23
C TRP A 451 4.81 -6.53 -11.63
N LEU A 452 5.70 -5.60 -11.99
CA LEU A 452 5.80 -5.05 -13.32
C LEU A 452 6.83 -5.83 -14.12
N ASP A 453 6.48 -6.21 -15.35
CA ASP A 453 7.37 -6.89 -16.30
C ASP A 453 7.18 -6.30 -17.70
N GLY A 454 8.20 -5.59 -18.20
CA GLY A 454 8.16 -4.92 -19.51
C GLY A 454 6.99 -3.94 -19.65
N GLY A 455 6.70 -3.13 -18.62
CA GLY A 455 5.58 -2.19 -18.60
C GLY A 455 4.20 -2.84 -18.38
N VAL A 456 4.13 -4.17 -18.26
CA VAL A 456 2.88 -4.91 -18.06
C VAL A 456 2.79 -5.43 -16.63
N TRP A 457 1.71 -5.06 -15.94
CA TRP A 457 1.44 -5.57 -14.59
C TRP A 457 0.98 -7.02 -14.63
N LYS A 458 1.56 -7.82 -13.74
CA LYS A 458 1.22 -9.22 -13.54
C LYS A 458 0.94 -9.48 -12.07
N HIS A 459 0.10 -10.46 -11.80
CA HIS A 459 -0.12 -10.95 -10.45
C HIS A 459 -0.23 -12.47 -10.41
N SER A 460 0.05 -13.04 -9.24
CA SER A 460 -0.29 -14.43 -8.95
C SER A 460 -0.55 -14.59 -7.46
N TYR A 461 -1.55 -15.43 -7.15
CA TYR A 461 -1.75 -15.87 -5.77
C TYR A 461 -0.64 -16.85 -5.40
N LEU A 462 -0.06 -16.64 -4.22
CA LEU A 462 0.86 -17.59 -3.64
C LEU A 462 0.07 -18.80 -3.18
N ASN A 463 -0.01 -19.78 -4.05
CA ASN A 463 -0.50 -21.09 -3.68
C ASN A 463 0.71 -21.98 -3.42
N ARG A 464 0.78 -22.61 -2.24
CA ARG A 464 1.78 -23.66 -2.06
C ARG A 464 1.27 -24.90 -2.81
N THR A 465 1.83 -25.14 -4.00
CA THR A 465 1.66 -26.40 -4.74
C THR A 465 2.33 -27.49 -3.92
N GLY A 466 1.54 -28.26 -3.19
CA GLY A 466 2.03 -29.20 -2.20
C GLY A 466 1.92 -28.62 -0.80
N ILE A 467 1.09 -29.25 0.01
CA ILE A 467 1.10 -29.03 1.44
C ILE A 467 2.04 -30.13 1.99
N TRP A 468 2.93 -29.82 2.93
CA TRP A 468 3.72 -30.83 3.68
C TRP A 468 4.88 -31.51 2.92
N ALA A 469 6.04 -30.87 2.86
CA ALA A 469 7.27 -31.66 2.91
C ALA A 469 7.46 -32.06 4.40
N PRO A 470 7.52 -33.36 4.76
CA PRO A 470 7.81 -33.74 6.13
C PRO A 470 9.25 -33.34 6.45
N SER A 471 9.43 -32.28 7.22
CA SER A 471 10.64 -32.12 8.02
C SER A 471 10.49 -32.98 9.29
N GLU A 472 11.59 -33.47 9.83
CA GLU A 472 11.65 -34.34 11.02
C GLU A 472 11.25 -33.62 12.34
N SER A 473 10.56 -32.48 12.28
CA SER A 473 9.78 -31.91 13.38
C SER A 473 8.72 -30.95 12.83
N ASP A 474 7.49 -31.13 13.33
CA ASP A 474 6.23 -30.38 13.14
C ASP A 474 6.14 -29.29 12.03
N ALA A 475 6.24 -29.71 10.76
CA ALA A 475 6.10 -28.83 9.59
C ALA A 475 4.75 -28.07 9.54
N LEU A 476 3.70 -28.64 10.15
CA LEU A 476 2.37 -28.05 10.24
C LEU A 476 2.33 -26.86 11.19
N LEU A 477 2.85 -27.05 12.41
CA LEU A 477 2.92 -25.96 13.38
C LEU A 477 3.75 -24.81 12.81
N HIS A 478 4.86 -25.09 12.11
CA HIS A 478 5.65 -24.04 11.47
C HIS A 478 4.85 -23.24 10.44
N TYR A 479 3.98 -23.90 9.68
CA TYR A 479 3.14 -23.25 8.69
C TYR A 479 2.03 -22.39 9.31
N TYR A 480 1.32 -22.93 10.32
CA TYR A 480 0.34 -22.15 11.08
C TYR A 480 0.98 -20.95 11.78
N ARG A 481 2.17 -21.14 12.33
CA ARG A 481 2.95 -20.09 12.95
C ARG A 481 3.19 -18.94 11.98
N ARG A 482 3.58 -19.24 10.73
CA ARG A 482 3.81 -18.21 9.69
C ARG A 482 2.53 -17.50 9.27
N CYS A 483 1.44 -18.25 9.08
CA CYS A 483 0.16 -17.66 8.70
C CYS A 483 -0.43 -16.81 9.81
N LEU A 484 -0.38 -17.28 11.07
CA LEU A 484 -0.78 -16.49 12.23
C LEU A 484 0.11 -15.26 12.39
N PHE A 485 1.42 -15.36 12.17
CA PHE A 485 2.31 -14.20 12.24
C PHE A 485 1.83 -13.09 11.31
N LEU A 486 1.59 -13.41 10.03
CA LEU A 486 1.06 -12.44 9.06
C LEU A 486 -0.31 -11.92 9.44
N PHE A 487 -1.21 -12.81 9.86
CA PHE A 487 -2.55 -12.44 10.26
C PHE A 487 -2.55 -11.48 11.47
N CYS A 488 -1.73 -11.75 12.48
CA CYS A 488 -1.54 -10.88 13.64
C CYS A 488 -0.92 -9.53 13.23
N ASP A 489 -0.06 -9.54 12.22
CA ASP A 489 0.59 -8.33 11.72
C ASP A 489 -0.43 -7.40 11.03
N VAL A 490 -1.24 -7.92 10.11
CA VAL A 490 -2.24 -7.12 9.38
C VAL A 490 -3.44 -6.73 10.23
N GLU A 491 -3.91 -7.60 11.14
CA GLU A 491 -5.02 -7.27 12.06
C GLU A 491 -4.57 -6.49 13.31
N GLN A 492 -3.26 -6.24 13.45
CA GLN A 492 -2.62 -5.57 14.59
C GLN A 492 -2.98 -6.21 15.94
N ILE A 493 -2.90 -7.54 16.03
CA ILE A 493 -3.26 -8.32 17.23
C ILE A 493 -2.00 -8.88 17.90
N THR A 494 -1.97 -8.82 19.23
CA THR A 494 -1.03 -9.56 20.09
C THR A 494 -1.83 -10.36 21.12
N TYR A 495 -1.33 -11.54 21.50
CA TYR A 495 -2.03 -12.42 22.43
C TYR A 495 -1.36 -12.47 23.81
N THR A 496 -2.15 -12.36 24.87
CA THR A 496 -1.72 -12.74 26.23
C THR A 496 -1.91 -14.24 26.44
N ASN A 497 -1.00 -14.88 27.19
CA ASN A 497 -1.01 -16.33 27.43
C ASN A 497 -0.95 -17.17 26.15
N ALA A 498 -0.33 -16.63 25.10
CA ALA A 498 -0.13 -17.35 23.85
C ALA A 498 0.82 -18.54 24.05
N PRO A 499 0.67 -19.62 23.26
CA PRO A 499 1.67 -20.68 23.22
C PRO A 499 3.05 -20.13 22.86
N GLY A 500 4.11 -20.68 23.47
CA GLY A 500 5.49 -20.20 23.26
C GLY A 500 6.01 -20.33 21.82
N TRP A 501 5.32 -21.09 20.97
CA TRP A 501 5.63 -21.20 19.54
C TRP A 501 5.07 -20.03 18.71
N LEU A 502 4.16 -19.22 19.26
CA LEU A 502 3.61 -18.06 18.55
C LEU A 502 4.64 -16.92 18.55
N PRO A 503 5.10 -16.45 17.38
CA PRO A 503 6.09 -15.38 17.31
C PRO A 503 5.51 -14.06 17.77
N PRO A 504 6.34 -13.16 18.32
CA PRO A 504 5.89 -11.80 18.61
C PRO A 504 5.50 -11.08 17.30
N ARG A 505 4.45 -10.26 17.37
CA ARG A 505 4.01 -9.40 16.25
C ARG A 505 5.18 -8.59 15.68
N SER A 506 5.22 -8.44 14.36
CA SER A 506 6.16 -7.50 13.73
C SER A 506 5.81 -6.06 14.13
N PRO A 507 6.77 -5.14 14.27
CA PRO A 507 6.47 -3.73 14.57
C PRO A 507 5.94 -2.98 13.34
N THR A 508 5.07 -3.59 12.54
CA THR A 508 4.45 -2.90 11.40
C THR A 508 3.33 -1.98 11.87
N GLN A 509 3.11 -0.93 11.10
CA GLN A 509 1.97 -0.04 11.19
C GLN A 509 0.96 -0.39 10.09
N VAL A 510 -0.34 -0.34 10.41
CA VAL A 510 -1.41 -0.45 9.41
C VAL A 510 -2.09 0.91 9.26
N ASN A 511 -2.10 1.42 8.04
CA ASN A 511 -2.73 2.67 7.60
C ASN A 511 -4.06 2.31 6.91
N PHE A 512 -5.18 2.42 7.63
CA PHE A 512 -6.51 2.12 7.11
C PHE A 512 -7.10 3.33 6.37
N LEU A 513 -7.52 3.12 5.13
CA LEU A 513 -8.18 4.11 4.29
C LEU A 513 -9.68 4.06 4.55
N ARG A 514 -10.14 4.90 5.48
CA ARG A 514 -11.56 5.04 5.71
C ARG A 514 -12.15 6.00 4.68
N TYR A 515 -13.21 5.58 4.02
CA TYR A 515 -14.00 6.49 3.19
C TYR A 515 -14.78 7.47 4.09
N ASP A 516 -14.48 8.76 3.97
CA ASP A 516 -15.29 9.83 4.54
C ASP A 516 -16.28 10.30 3.48
N HIS A 517 -17.47 9.72 3.52
CA HIS A 517 -18.53 10.05 2.57
C HIS A 517 -18.96 11.52 2.64
N LEU A 518 -18.93 12.14 3.82
CA LEU A 518 -19.39 13.52 3.99
C LEU A 518 -18.46 14.52 3.30
N ASN A 519 -17.15 14.31 3.44
CA ASN A 519 -16.13 15.17 2.84
C ASN A 519 -15.61 14.65 1.50
N GLN A 520 -16.10 13.50 1.05
CA GLN A 520 -15.69 12.83 -0.19
C GLN A 520 -14.18 12.71 -0.33
N LYS A 521 -13.58 12.10 0.68
CA LYS A 521 -12.14 11.83 0.71
C LYS A 521 -11.90 10.50 1.40
N HIS A 522 -10.77 9.90 1.12
CA HIS A 522 -10.26 8.86 2.01
C HIS A 522 -9.43 9.53 3.10
N VAL A 523 -9.62 9.09 4.33
CA VAL A 523 -8.81 9.52 5.47
C VAL A 523 -7.95 8.33 5.88
N VAL A 524 -6.64 8.56 5.96
CA VAL A 524 -5.71 7.57 6.47
C VAL A 524 -5.80 7.54 8.00
N GLU A 525 -6.11 6.39 8.57
CA GLU A 525 -6.20 6.16 10.01
C GLU A 525 -5.20 5.10 10.43
N VAL A 526 -4.42 5.37 11.47
CA VAL A 526 -3.48 4.39 12.01
C VAL A 526 -4.25 3.41 12.88
N VAL A 527 -4.24 2.12 12.51
CA VAL A 527 -4.88 1.06 13.30
C VAL A 527 -4.07 0.83 14.56
N ALA A 528 -4.70 1.00 15.72
CA ALA A 528 -4.07 0.77 17.01
C ALA A 528 -3.86 -0.73 17.26
N PRO A 529 -2.68 -1.15 17.75
CA PRO A 529 -2.47 -2.52 18.21
C PRO A 529 -3.44 -2.91 19.33
N ARG A 530 -3.96 -4.13 19.27
CA ARG A 530 -4.85 -4.70 20.28
C ARG A 530 -4.18 -5.91 20.91
N THR A 531 -4.33 -6.00 22.23
CA THR A 531 -3.90 -7.16 23.00
C THR A 531 -5.13 -7.92 23.49
N ILE A 532 -5.25 -9.20 23.13
CA ILE A 532 -6.40 -10.04 23.51
C ILE A 532 -5.93 -11.38 24.11
N PRO A 533 -6.74 -12.05 24.95
CA PRO A 533 -6.39 -13.39 25.45
C PRO A 533 -6.31 -14.43 24.33
N TRP A 534 -5.31 -15.31 24.37
CA TRP A 534 -5.32 -16.52 23.56
C TRP A 534 -6.51 -17.39 24.00
N PRO A 535 -7.43 -17.75 23.09
CA PRO A 535 -8.60 -18.53 23.49
C PRO A 535 -8.20 -19.99 23.78
N HIS A 536 -9.06 -20.70 24.50
CA HIS A 536 -8.81 -22.11 24.84
C HIS A 536 -8.85 -23.00 23.60
N ASP A 537 -7.94 -23.99 23.58
CA ASP A 537 -7.97 -25.04 22.59
C ASP A 537 -9.24 -25.89 22.73
N ARG A 538 -9.81 -26.26 21.60
CA ARG A 538 -10.91 -27.22 21.49
C ARG A 538 -10.37 -28.61 21.78
N THR A 539 -11.15 -29.40 22.51
CA THR A 539 -10.85 -30.82 22.72
C THR A 539 -11.23 -31.64 21.50
N MET A 540 -10.65 -32.85 21.38
CA MET A 540 -11.02 -33.81 20.33
C MET A 540 -12.54 -34.04 20.28
N GLN A 541 -13.18 -34.24 21.44
CA GLN A 541 -14.62 -34.45 21.56
C GLN A 541 -15.44 -33.25 21.05
N GLN A 542 -15.03 -32.02 21.41
CA GLN A 542 -15.71 -30.81 20.94
C GLN A 542 -15.66 -30.69 19.41
N ASN A 543 -14.50 -30.95 18.82
CA ASN A 543 -14.36 -30.90 17.36
C ASN A 543 -15.08 -32.05 16.66
N THR A 544 -15.12 -33.25 17.24
CA THR A 544 -15.97 -34.36 16.76
C THR A 544 -17.44 -33.95 16.72
N GLN A 545 -17.96 -33.35 17.79
CA GLN A 545 -19.36 -32.89 17.84
C GLN A 545 -19.65 -31.83 16.78
N ARG A 546 -18.76 -30.83 16.62
CA ARG A 546 -18.89 -29.79 15.60
C ARG A 546 -18.89 -30.38 14.20
N LEU A 547 -18.06 -31.39 13.94
CA LEU A 547 -18.02 -32.07 12.64
C LEU A 547 -19.33 -32.80 12.38
N HIS A 548 -19.89 -33.49 13.38
CA HIS A 548 -21.20 -34.15 13.23
C HIS A 548 -22.34 -33.16 12.97
N GLN A 549 -22.29 -31.98 13.58
CA GLN A 549 -23.25 -30.91 13.32
C GLN A 549 -23.14 -30.37 11.89
N MET A 550 -21.91 -30.25 11.38
CA MET A 550 -21.65 -29.75 10.04
C MET A 550 -21.95 -30.79 8.94
N PHE A 551 -21.72 -32.07 9.23
CA PHE A 551 -21.92 -33.18 8.30
C PHE A 551 -22.84 -34.26 8.89
N PRO A 552 -24.16 -33.99 8.97
CA PRO A 552 -25.10 -34.94 9.55
C PRO A 552 -25.44 -36.14 8.64
N GLY A 553 -25.06 -36.09 7.37
CA GLY A 553 -25.44 -37.08 6.34
C GLY A 553 -24.58 -38.36 6.33
N PRO A 554 -25.06 -39.43 5.67
CA PRO A 554 -24.37 -40.72 5.60
C PRO A 554 -23.15 -40.73 4.68
N ASP A 555 -22.92 -39.64 3.94
CA ASP A 555 -21.85 -39.54 2.94
C ASP A 555 -20.49 -39.17 3.54
N THR A 556 -20.46 -38.83 4.83
CA THR A 556 -19.25 -38.54 5.60
C THR A 556 -19.23 -39.35 6.89
N VAL A 557 -18.16 -40.12 7.11
CA VAL A 557 -17.91 -40.80 8.39
C VAL A 557 -16.88 -40.02 9.19
N ILE A 558 -17.20 -39.72 10.45
CA ILE A 558 -16.34 -38.96 11.36
C ILE A 558 -15.75 -39.91 12.40
N GLY A 559 -14.43 -39.83 12.59
CA GLY A 559 -13.65 -40.66 13.48
C GLY A 559 -13.34 -42.02 12.88
N ARG A 560 -14.29 -42.95 12.99
CA ARG A 560 -14.04 -44.36 12.71
C ARG A 560 -13.71 -44.58 11.24
N ARG A 561 -12.76 -45.48 10.98
CA ARG A 561 -12.49 -45.93 9.62
C ARG A 561 -13.75 -46.61 9.05
N PRO A 562 -14.22 -46.20 7.87
CA PRO A 562 -15.46 -46.73 7.34
C PRO A 562 -15.31 -48.21 6.92
N PRO A 563 -16.40 -48.99 6.94
CA PRO A 563 -16.39 -50.40 6.58
C PRO A 563 -16.08 -50.62 5.10
N ARG A 564 -15.71 -51.86 4.75
CA ARG A 564 -15.54 -52.28 3.34
C ARG A 564 -16.84 -51.99 2.56
N GLY A 565 -16.71 -51.36 1.40
CA GLY A 565 -17.84 -50.96 0.55
C GLY A 565 -18.32 -49.51 0.71
N PHE A 566 -17.80 -48.76 1.69
CA PHE A 566 -18.12 -47.33 1.80
C PHE A 566 -17.55 -46.49 0.63
N PHE A 567 -16.38 -46.86 0.13
CA PHE A 567 -15.76 -46.20 -1.03
C PHE A 567 -15.97 -47.03 -2.30
N ILE A 568 -16.20 -46.35 -3.43
CA ILE A 568 -16.27 -46.98 -4.76
C ILE A 568 -14.92 -47.60 -5.16
N LYS A 569 -13.80 -46.99 -4.73
CA LYS A 569 -12.42 -47.51 -4.88
C LYS A 569 -11.77 -47.64 -3.51
N ALA A 570 -10.91 -48.65 -3.31
CA ALA A 570 -10.22 -48.85 -2.04
C ALA A 570 -9.38 -47.61 -1.66
N ARG A 571 -9.83 -46.87 -0.64
CA ARG A 571 -9.15 -45.68 -0.12
C ARG A 571 -8.56 -45.96 1.25
N ALA A 572 -7.25 -45.79 1.39
CA ALA A 572 -6.51 -46.06 2.62
C ALA A 572 -6.29 -44.83 3.52
N LYS A 573 -6.58 -43.63 3.02
CA LYS A 573 -6.29 -42.34 3.67
C LYS A 573 -7.56 -41.59 4.05
N CYS A 574 -7.58 -40.93 5.20
CA CYS A 574 -8.63 -39.99 5.57
C CYS A 574 -8.67 -38.77 4.63
N ASP A 575 -9.68 -37.91 4.74
CA ASP A 575 -9.87 -36.71 3.91
C ASP A 575 -8.66 -35.80 3.91
N MET A 576 -8.11 -35.56 5.10
CA MET A 576 -6.93 -34.74 5.23
C MET A 576 -5.70 -35.39 4.59
N CYS A 577 -5.30 -36.60 4.99
CA CYS A 577 -4.14 -37.28 4.42
C CYS A 577 -4.26 -37.55 2.91
N PHE A 578 -5.50 -37.64 2.38
CA PHE A 578 -5.74 -37.73 0.94
C PHE A 578 -5.42 -36.40 0.23
N SER A 579 -5.69 -35.27 0.89
CA SER A 579 -5.40 -33.93 0.39
C SER A 579 -3.92 -33.54 0.44
N GLU A 580 -3.09 -34.21 1.25
CA GLU A 580 -1.73 -33.75 1.53
C GLU A 580 -0.73 -34.11 0.43
N PHE A 581 -0.69 -35.35 -0.09
CA PHE A 581 0.10 -35.77 -1.27
C PHE A 581 -0.23 -37.24 -1.67
N LYS A 582 0.25 -37.67 -2.85
CA LYS A 582 0.18 -39.08 -3.29
C LYS A 582 0.88 -40.04 -2.30
N ASP A 583 1.94 -39.60 -1.63
CA ASP A 583 2.81 -40.48 -0.82
C ASP A 583 2.62 -40.38 0.70
N VAL A 584 1.73 -39.50 1.19
CA VAL A 584 1.44 -39.37 2.64
C VAL A 584 0.80 -40.65 3.18
N VAL A 585 1.37 -41.23 4.24
CA VAL A 585 0.83 -42.43 4.89
C VAL A 585 -0.13 -42.03 6.01
N CYS A 586 -1.37 -42.51 5.96
CA CYS A 586 -2.35 -42.25 7.01
C CYS A 586 -2.22 -43.28 8.16
N LYS A 587 -1.41 -42.98 9.17
CA LYS A 587 -1.29 -43.81 10.38
C LYS A 587 -2.45 -43.56 11.36
N PHE A 588 -3.56 -44.24 11.12
CA PHE A 588 -4.77 -44.14 11.95
C PHE A 588 -4.62 -44.87 13.29
N ASP A 589 -5.14 -44.27 14.36
CA ASP A 589 -5.25 -44.86 15.70
C ASP A 589 -6.72 -44.97 16.09
N GLU A 590 -7.12 -46.18 16.49
CA GLU A 590 -8.49 -46.50 16.87
C GLU A 590 -8.88 -45.95 18.25
N ASN A 591 -7.89 -45.66 19.12
CA ASN A 591 -8.15 -45.20 20.48
C ASN A 591 -8.75 -43.78 20.50
N ASP A 592 -8.26 -42.89 19.66
CA ASP A 592 -8.72 -41.50 19.56
C ASP A 592 -9.41 -41.18 18.21
N ASN A 593 -9.53 -42.18 17.33
CA ASN A 593 -10.11 -42.07 16.00
C ASN A 593 -9.47 -40.97 15.13
N SER A 594 -8.15 -40.81 15.25
CA SER A 594 -7.40 -39.81 14.51
C SER A 594 -6.06 -40.37 14.00
N CYS A 595 -5.43 -39.68 13.05
CA CYS A 595 -4.09 -40.00 12.57
C CYS A 595 -3.06 -38.98 13.03
N GLU A 596 -1.76 -39.26 12.81
CA GLU A 596 -0.66 -38.36 13.19
C GLU A 596 -0.78 -36.94 12.59
N HIS A 597 -1.45 -36.79 11.46
CA HIS A 597 -1.70 -35.50 10.84
C HIS A 597 -2.90 -34.77 11.46
N CYS A 598 -3.96 -35.50 11.85
CA CYS A 598 -5.20 -34.94 12.43
C CYS A 598 -5.05 -34.52 13.90
N ARG A 599 -4.18 -35.20 14.67
CA ARG A 599 -3.97 -34.93 16.10
C ARG A 599 -3.51 -33.50 16.41
N PRO A 600 -2.54 -32.90 15.69
CA PRO A 600 -2.15 -31.50 15.91
C PRO A 600 -3.31 -30.50 15.83
N LEU A 601 -4.39 -30.85 15.12
CA LEU A 601 -5.61 -30.03 14.99
C LEU A 601 -6.69 -30.34 16.02
N ASN A 602 -6.44 -31.28 16.95
CA ASN A 602 -7.43 -31.82 17.87
C ASN A 602 -8.74 -32.20 17.15
N ARG A 603 -8.65 -32.88 16.00
CA ARG A 603 -9.83 -33.34 15.27
C ARG A 603 -9.73 -34.83 14.91
N PRO A 604 -10.86 -35.56 14.84
CA PRO A 604 -10.88 -36.92 14.36
C PRO A 604 -10.58 -36.98 12.85
N CYS A 605 -10.20 -38.16 12.36
CA CYS A 605 -10.17 -38.43 10.92
C CYS A 605 -11.58 -38.32 10.33
N THR A 606 -11.71 -37.79 9.13
CA THR A 606 -12.97 -37.81 8.37
C THR A 606 -12.81 -38.61 7.08
N TRP A 607 -13.93 -39.15 6.59
CA TRP A 607 -13.96 -40.03 5.43
C TRP A 607 -15.21 -39.74 4.58
N SER A 608 -15.04 -39.07 3.44
CA SER A 608 -16.14 -38.79 2.49
C SER A 608 -16.25 -39.82 1.35
N ARG A 609 -17.46 -40.20 0.94
CA ARG A 609 -17.73 -41.16 -0.17
C ARG A 609 -17.29 -40.67 -1.55
N ALA A 610 -17.28 -39.36 -1.73
CA ALA A 610 -16.99 -38.63 -2.96
C ALA A 610 -15.73 -39.07 -3.73
N ASN A 611 -15.84 -39.26 -5.05
CA ASN A 611 -14.74 -38.92 -5.94
C ASN A 611 -14.57 -37.39 -5.86
N VAL A 612 -13.45 -36.90 -5.34
CA VAL A 612 -13.17 -35.46 -5.18
C VAL A 612 -13.33 -34.68 -6.51
N GLU A 613 -13.26 -35.36 -7.65
CA GLU A 613 -13.45 -34.81 -9.00
C GLU A 613 -14.92 -34.54 -9.40
N GLU A 614 -15.91 -35.22 -8.79
CA GLU A 614 -17.35 -35.05 -9.11
C GLU A 614 -18.03 -33.95 -8.27
N PHE A 615 -17.35 -33.45 -7.23
CA PHE A 615 -17.86 -32.38 -6.38
C PHE A 615 -17.46 -31.02 -6.95
N GLY A 616 -18.28 -30.53 -7.87
CA GLY A 616 -18.22 -29.14 -8.30
C GLY A 616 -18.50 -28.19 -7.13
N GLN A 617 -17.59 -27.23 -6.89
CA GLN A 617 -17.83 -25.92 -6.25
C GLN A 617 -18.68 -25.86 -4.95
N GLU A 618 -18.69 -26.86 -4.08
CA GLU A 618 -19.40 -26.75 -2.79
C GLU A 618 -18.46 -26.51 -1.60
N GLN A 619 -18.74 -25.45 -0.83
CA GLN A 619 -18.00 -24.98 0.36
C GLN A 619 -17.78 -26.03 1.45
N ALA A 620 -18.55 -27.13 1.44
CA ALA A 620 -18.56 -28.12 2.51
C ALA A 620 -17.33 -29.06 2.51
N LEU A 621 -16.73 -29.40 1.36
CA LEU A 621 -15.63 -30.38 1.34
C LEU A 621 -14.29 -29.85 1.86
N GLU A 622 -14.03 -28.55 1.67
CA GLU A 622 -12.82 -27.91 2.21
C GLU A 622 -12.80 -27.97 3.75
N GLU A 623 -13.98 -28.06 4.38
CA GLU A 623 -14.13 -28.20 5.83
C GLU A 623 -13.82 -29.61 6.36
N LEU A 624 -13.89 -30.62 5.47
CA LEU A 624 -13.37 -31.97 5.73
C LEU A 624 -11.84 -32.06 5.59
N GLY A 625 -11.18 -30.97 5.18
CA GLY A 625 -9.75 -30.94 4.93
C GLY A 625 -9.36 -31.47 3.54
N ILE A 626 -10.31 -31.53 2.59
CA ILE A 626 -10.06 -31.85 1.19
C ILE A 626 -9.76 -30.53 0.46
N ALA A 627 -8.51 -30.27 0.10
CA ALA A 627 -8.16 -29.08 -0.66
C ALA A 627 -8.55 -29.24 -2.13
N PHE A 628 -9.57 -28.52 -2.59
CA PHE A 628 -9.88 -28.43 -4.00
C PHE A 628 -8.91 -27.44 -4.68
N ASN A 629 -8.19 -27.89 -5.71
CA ASN A 629 -7.42 -26.95 -6.52
C ASN A 629 -8.40 -26.21 -7.43
N ALA A 630 -8.79 -24.97 -7.08
CA ALA A 630 -9.25 -24.05 -8.11
C ALA A 630 -8.12 -23.96 -9.14
N ARG A 631 -8.34 -24.48 -10.35
CA ARG A 631 -7.32 -24.55 -11.43
C ARG A 631 -6.67 -23.18 -11.77
N ALA A 632 -7.20 -22.09 -11.24
CA ALA A 632 -6.68 -20.73 -11.36
C ALA A 632 -5.65 -20.34 -10.28
N ALA A 633 -5.60 -21.00 -9.11
CA ALA A 633 -4.75 -20.60 -7.99
C ALA A 633 -3.28 -20.96 -8.21
N GLY A 634 -2.45 -19.98 -8.58
CA GLY A 634 -1.01 -20.13 -8.84
C GLY A 634 -0.60 -19.69 -10.26
N ASN A 635 -1.56 -19.58 -11.18
CA ASN A 635 -1.26 -19.10 -12.53
C ASN A 635 -0.84 -17.62 -12.49
N VAL A 636 0.11 -17.28 -13.36
CA VAL A 636 0.47 -15.88 -13.60
C VAL A 636 -0.61 -15.25 -14.47
N HIS A 637 -1.18 -14.16 -14.00
CA HIS A 637 -2.22 -13.42 -14.69
C HIS A 637 -1.70 -12.04 -15.08
N VAL A 638 -1.92 -11.64 -16.32
CA VAL A 638 -1.74 -10.25 -16.76
C VAL A 638 -2.91 -9.44 -16.23
N MET A 639 -2.61 -8.30 -15.61
CA MET A 639 -3.63 -7.38 -15.10
C MET A 639 -4.17 -6.54 -16.26
N PRO A 640 -5.45 -6.70 -16.68
CA PRO A 640 -6.01 -5.92 -17.78
C PRO A 640 -6.13 -4.43 -17.42
N VAL A 641 -6.28 -4.14 -16.13
CA VAL A 641 -6.23 -2.80 -15.56
C VAL A 641 -5.05 -2.76 -14.59
N PRO A 642 -4.03 -1.93 -14.84
CA PRO A 642 -2.94 -1.71 -13.90
C PRO A 642 -3.45 -1.34 -12.50
N PRO A 643 -2.81 -1.80 -11.41
CA PRO A 643 -3.17 -1.37 -10.07
C PRO A 643 -2.92 0.13 -9.86
N PHE A 644 -1.94 0.70 -10.56
CA PHE A 644 -1.67 2.14 -10.68
C PHE A 644 -0.78 2.39 -11.92
N ASP A 645 -0.48 3.67 -12.24
CA ASP A 645 0.33 4.06 -13.40
C ASP A 645 1.69 3.33 -13.41
N PRO A 646 1.97 2.47 -14.41
CA PRO A 646 3.23 1.73 -14.50
C PRO A 646 4.47 2.61 -14.42
N SER A 647 4.40 3.87 -14.90
CA SER A 647 5.56 4.76 -14.88
C SER A 647 6.03 5.08 -13.46
N ILE A 648 5.13 5.00 -12.47
CA ILE A 648 5.48 5.23 -11.07
C ILE A 648 6.43 4.12 -10.56
N GLU A 649 6.21 2.87 -10.97
CA GLU A 649 7.11 1.77 -10.63
C GLU A 649 8.42 1.87 -11.42
N GLU A 650 8.34 2.16 -12.71
CA GLU A 650 9.51 2.32 -13.59
C GLU A 650 10.44 3.47 -13.14
N GLU A 651 9.88 4.55 -12.58
CA GLU A 651 10.65 5.67 -12.00
C GLU A 651 11.68 5.22 -10.96
N GLU A 652 11.41 4.17 -10.21
CA GLU A 652 12.35 3.63 -9.24
C GLU A 652 13.36 2.65 -9.85
N HIS A 653 12.92 1.84 -10.81
CA HIS A 653 13.79 0.88 -11.51
C HIS A 653 14.77 1.55 -12.46
N ALA A 654 14.43 2.73 -12.98
CA ALA A 654 15.26 3.46 -13.92
C ALA A 654 16.67 3.71 -13.36
N GLU A 655 16.91 3.74 -12.05
CA GLU A 655 18.26 3.92 -11.50
C GLU A 655 19.04 2.62 -11.21
N LEU A 656 18.39 1.46 -11.28
CA LEU A 656 19.04 0.16 -11.09
C LEU A 656 19.67 -0.39 -12.37
N GLU A 657 19.31 0.17 -13.54
CA GLU A 657 19.88 -0.17 -14.85
C GLU A 657 21.06 0.74 -15.27
N GLY A 658 21.76 1.35 -14.30
CA GLY A 658 22.86 2.32 -14.53
C GLY A 658 24.24 1.82 -14.13
#